data_AF-A0A1I7P2Z1-F1
#
_entry.id   AF-A0A1I7P2Z1-F1
#
_cell.length_a   1.000
_cell.length_b   1.000
_cell.length_c   1.000
_cell.angle_alpha   90.00
_cell.angle_beta   90.00
_cell.angle_gamma   90.00
#
_symmetry.space_group_name_H-M   'P 1'
#
loop_
_entity.id
_entity.type
_entity.pdbx_description
1 polymer ?
#
loop_
_entity_poly.entity_id
_entity_poly.type
_entity_poly.pdbx_seq_one_letter_code
_entity_poly.pdbx_strand_id
1 'polypeptide(L)'
;MPKGRAKYFKLSIIFLLLNINNFVVPVTGFFLRSCRISYSTAICAKSRPSLKAVPKDIPPTVKGLDLSVNKITKIQGSDFENLPLLTQLEIDRNRISQIDTGAFANLISLKKLNLNNNKLHELRADLFDGLRNLTELRIRSNGIKVVASTSFKSLTSLKLLDISFNRLNHLTNVHAIIQHLPNLKDLSIYKNGFTTFNSWELTNGSLGLTSLDVSQNPFGVFNITTNIFPNLTRFNIGGFHSKQHMKWEVRNTTFPSRVSTLDISGLELAFGHMKTFLESVNSSLISMRMNAMKYNLTGLINISCTIPTMSTLQLRHNKLHFIRSNFFKLCINVTELDLAESRIKSIQDEAFASMKGLKILTLSRNTLHSVPAAIKYIPTLEELDLSKNNITTLGCQDFVNTTKLKHLRLFNNFISALKDCVFKDLIQLQVLKLQGNHICTFGGAFKKPNLPNLTQLRLNGNGLHTIESGAFNGLQSLQILSLHENKIEKLKDGCFIGLTDLTDLQLQSNNIKELYIKQEVFNHLTNLRRLDLRTNHIRYNDSSAMHNPPFSKLSHLQILAIPGQHRRGKSLLPSNILQGLTNLLVFNTRNTQLLSLSKDMFNHTPQLQTLDISSNDIVDLSPELFFPIQNLKSLYISRTSLRSLDFLIDAGLTKMEFMQARKNAFSVLSEDVMDSLKALVYVDLQGNSFTCDCDNAWFINWTENNNKTQVFDAYNFECNYPPDLKGMKLMDFDIQFCKVSTDFICFVSTTCMVLLFMGVSFTYHFLRWQLTYAYYYFLALLFDSKNQNRQASNLYDAFISYNTHDEPWVIQELLPKLEGEQGWRLCLHHRDFEPGKPIIDNITDAIYASRKTICVISRRYLESEWCSREIQVASFRLFDERKDVLILVFLEEIPTYQMSPYYRMRKLLKKQTYLSWPQGQEHTEVFWEKLRKALRAEEKLYEDRLLLTVMG
;
A
#
# COMPACT_ATOMS: atom_id res chain seq x y z
N MET A 1 42.90 19.40 -34.35
CA MET A 1 44.23 18.82 -33.98
C MET A 1 45.25 19.94 -33.96
N PRO A 2 46.33 19.88 -33.16
CA PRO A 2 46.68 18.96 -32.05
C PRO A 2 46.97 19.76 -30.74
N LYS A 3 47.32 19.27 -29.55
CA LYS A 3 47.52 18.00 -28.79
C LYS A 3 47.77 18.54 -27.34
N GLY A 4 47.38 17.98 -26.21
CA GLY A 4 47.17 16.59 -25.84
C GLY A 4 48.14 16.19 -24.72
N ARG A 5 47.57 15.77 -23.57
CA ARG A 5 48.08 14.84 -22.53
C ARG A 5 48.84 15.35 -21.29
N ALA A 6 48.07 15.42 -20.20
CA ALA A 6 48.22 14.79 -18.88
C ALA A 6 49.45 13.90 -18.60
N LYS A 7 49.93 13.91 -17.34
CA LYS A 7 50.02 12.72 -16.45
C LYS A 7 50.54 13.04 -15.00
N TYR A 8 49.69 12.71 -14.02
CA TYR A 8 49.90 12.07 -12.68
C TYR A 8 50.63 12.75 -11.48
N PHE A 9 49.83 12.90 -10.40
CA PHE A 9 50.00 12.41 -9.01
C PHE A 9 51.20 12.83 -8.12
N LYS A 10 50.89 13.56 -7.02
CA LYS A 10 51.17 13.22 -5.60
C LYS A 10 50.61 14.34 -4.70
N LEU A 11 49.52 14.10 -3.97
CA LEU A 11 49.42 13.59 -2.60
C LEU A 11 49.84 14.60 -1.51
N SER A 12 48.98 14.69 -0.48
CA SER A 12 49.16 15.35 0.81
C SER A 12 48.92 16.85 0.87
N ILE A 13 47.65 17.23 1.02
CA ILE A 13 47.12 18.19 2.01
C ILE A 13 45.61 18.22 1.74
N ILE A 14 44.82 17.90 2.77
CA ILE A 14 43.34 17.95 2.93
C ILE A 14 42.91 16.61 3.56
N PHE A 15 43.42 16.38 4.77
CA PHE A 15 42.99 15.32 5.66
C PHE A 15 42.87 15.93 7.05
N LEU A 16 41.93 16.88 7.24
CA LEU A 16 41.58 17.38 8.60
C LEU A 16 40.33 18.27 8.71
N LEU A 17 39.43 18.35 7.73
CA LEU A 17 38.19 19.15 7.86
C LEU A 17 36.93 18.50 7.27
N LEU A 18 36.74 17.20 7.51
CA LEU A 18 35.44 16.52 7.30
C LEU A 18 35.18 15.56 8.46
N ASN A 19 34.97 16.10 9.66
CA ASN A 19 34.35 15.38 10.77
C ASN A 19 33.56 16.38 11.62
N ILE A 20 32.58 17.02 10.98
CA ILE A 20 31.37 17.43 11.69
C ILE A 20 30.33 16.40 11.28
N ASN A 21 30.33 15.28 11.99
CA ASN A 21 29.14 14.44 12.10
C ASN A 21 28.05 15.28 12.75
N ASN A 22 27.32 16.04 11.94
CA ASN A 22 25.92 16.26 12.23
C ASN A 22 25.31 14.86 12.26
N PHE A 23 24.89 14.44 13.45
CA PHE A 23 23.97 13.33 13.68
C PHE A 23 22.67 13.61 12.92
N VAL A 24 22.70 13.48 11.60
CA VAL A 24 21.50 13.18 10.82
C VAL A 24 21.33 11.68 11.01
N VAL A 25 20.62 11.31 12.09
CA VAL A 25 20.13 9.94 12.24
C VAL A 25 19.34 9.66 10.96
N PRO A 26 19.69 8.64 10.17
CA PRO A 26 18.95 8.32 8.97
C PRO A 26 17.50 8.08 9.38
N VAL A 27 16.58 8.75 8.69
CA VAL A 27 15.14 8.58 8.90
C VAL A 27 14.79 7.15 8.47
N THR A 28 14.79 6.21 9.40
CA THR A 28 14.27 4.86 9.13
C THR A 28 12.76 4.89 9.27
N GLY A 29 12.01 4.84 8.16
CA GLY A 29 10.56 4.75 8.22
C GLY A 29 9.82 4.77 6.89
N PHE A 30 9.88 3.68 6.13
CA PHE A 30 9.07 3.43 4.93
C PHE A 30 8.39 2.07 4.91
N PHE A 31 8.95 1.15 5.69
CA PHE A 31 8.39 -0.14 6.00
C PHE A 31 8.12 -0.23 7.50
N LEU A 32 6.85 -0.38 7.87
CA LEU A 32 6.43 -0.68 9.24
C LEU A 32 5.65 -2.00 9.22
N ARG A 33 6.03 -2.93 10.09
CA ARG A 33 5.44 -4.28 10.14
C ARG A 33 3.99 -4.26 10.61
N SER A 34 3.60 -3.30 11.43
CA SER A 34 2.31 -3.36 12.15
C SER A 34 1.68 -2.00 12.46
N CYS A 35 2.29 -0.92 11.97
CA CYS A 35 1.94 0.45 12.32
C CYS A 35 1.80 1.32 11.07
N ARG A 36 1.07 2.42 11.19
CA ARG A 36 0.95 3.46 10.18
C ARG A 36 1.49 4.77 10.72
N ILE A 37 2.21 5.54 9.90
CA ILE A 37 2.54 6.92 10.25
C ILE A 37 1.46 7.83 9.68
N SER A 38 1.01 8.76 10.50
CA SER A 38 0.18 9.86 10.05
C SER A 38 0.75 11.15 10.63
N TYR A 39 1.20 12.03 9.75
CA TYR A 39 1.93 13.25 10.10
C TYR A 39 3.20 12.95 10.92
N SER A 40 3.14 13.01 12.24
CA SER A 40 4.27 12.72 13.15
C SER A 40 3.91 11.71 14.25
N THR A 41 2.80 10.99 14.08
CA THR A 41 2.29 10.01 15.02
C THR A 41 2.32 8.62 14.40
N ALA A 42 2.98 7.68 15.07
CA ALA A 42 2.90 6.27 14.76
C ALA A 42 1.64 5.68 15.38
N ILE A 43 0.69 5.27 14.55
CA ILE A 43 -0.58 4.64 14.93
C ILE A 43 -0.45 3.14 14.73
N CYS A 44 -0.30 2.43 15.84
CA CYS A 44 -0.27 0.97 15.93
C CYS A 44 -1.52 0.41 16.64
N ALA A 45 -2.53 1.25 16.82
CA ALA A 45 -3.74 0.90 17.55
C ALA A 45 -4.54 -0.16 16.82
N LYS A 46 -5.10 -1.13 17.56
CA LYS A 46 -5.94 -2.20 17.01
C LYS A 46 -5.26 -3.00 15.89
N SER A 47 -3.95 -3.22 16.00
CA SER A 47 -3.18 -3.93 14.97
C SER A 47 -3.71 -5.37 14.77
N ARG A 48 -3.54 -5.89 13.55
CA ARG A 48 -3.95 -7.24 13.15
C ARG A 48 -2.76 -7.94 12.47
N PRO A 49 -2.12 -8.93 13.12
CA PRO A 49 -2.40 -9.47 14.47
C PRO A 49 -2.13 -8.44 15.58
N SER A 50 -2.81 -8.57 16.73
CA SER A 50 -2.61 -7.65 17.86
C SER A 50 -1.20 -7.75 18.42
N LEU A 51 -0.59 -6.59 18.70
CA LEU A 51 0.78 -6.51 19.19
C LEU A 51 0.92 -7.13 20.59
N LYS A 52 1.96 -7.95 20.77
CA LYS A 52 2.34 -8.55 22.06
C LYS A 52 3.49 -7.80 22.76
N ALA A 53 4.23 -7.00 22.00
CA ALA A 53 5.37 -6.19 22.44
C ALA A 53 5.39 -4.87 21.66
N VAL A 54 6.20 -3.91 22.12
CA VAL A 54 6.41 -2.63 21.42
C VAL A 54 7.20 -2.89 20.13
N PRO A 55 6.76 -2.38 18.96
CA PRO A 55 7.49 -2.52 17.71
C PRO A 55 8.82 -1.76 17.74
N LYS A 56 9.89 -2.38 17.21
CA LYS A 56 11.25 -1.79 17.19
C LYS A 56 11.56 -0.96 15.93
N ASP A 57 10.72 -1.07 14.92
CA ASP A 57 10.80 -0.42 13.61
C ASP A 57 10.23 1.00 13.60
N ILE A 58 9.88 1.57 14.76
CA ILE A 58 9.31 2.92 14.86
C ILE A 58 10.41 3.97 14.63
N PRO A 59 10.19 4.97 13.75
CA PRO A 59 11.18 6.01 13.48
C PRO A 59 11.46 6.90 14.71
N PRO A 60 12.70 7.35 14.91
CA PRO A 60 13.07 8.25 16.02
C PRO A 60 12.46 9.66 15.90
N THR A 61 11.90 10.02 14.74
CA THR A 61 11.31 11.33 14.44
C THR A 61 9.89 11.50 14.95
N VAL A 62 9.24 10.42 15.43
CA VAL A 62 7.84 10.47 15.85
C VAL A 62 7.67 11.27 17.16
N LYS A 63 6.62 12.09 17.20
CA LYS A 63 6.23 12.89 18.38
C LYS A 63 5.08 12.26 19.14
N GLY A 64 4.32 11.37 18.50
CA GLY A 64 3.24 10.60 19.11
C GLY A 64 3.35 9.12 18.80
N LEU A 65 3.00 8.28 19.77
CA LEU A 65 2.96 6.82 19.60
C LEU A 65 1.68 6.28 20.23
N ASP A 66 0.84 5.66 19.41
CA ASP A 66 -0.42 5.05 19.82
C ASP A 66 -0.33 3.52 19.68
N LEU A 67 -0.15 2.85 20.82
CA LEU A 67 -0.13 1.40 21.00
C LEU A 67 -1.45 0.88 21.60
N SER A 68 -2.52 1.69 21.60
CA SER A 68 -3.77 1.37 22.29
C SER A 68 -4.48 0.15 21.71
N VAL A 69 -5.25 -0.54 22.56
CA VAL A 69 -6.09 -1.69 22.14
C VAL A 69 -5.26 -2.82 21.50
N ASN A 70 -4.17 -3.21 22.16
CA ASN A 70 -3.31 -4.34 21.79
C ASN A 70 -3.28 -5.40 22.91
N LYS A 71 -2.32 -6.33 22.86
CA LYS A 71 -2.13 -7.41 23.83
C LYS A 71 -0.74 -7.33 24.50
N ILE A 72 -0.17 -6.13 24.61
CA ILE A 72 1.14 -5.94 25.25
C ILE A 72 1.03 -6.30 26.72
N THR A 73 1.96 -7.12 27.22
CA THR A 73 1.95 -7.64 28.60
C THR A 73 3.06 -7.07 29.48
N LYS A 74 4.18 -6.65 28.88
CA LYS A 74 5.32 -6.07 29.56
C LYS A 74 5.89 -4.92 28.74
N ILE A 75 6.46 -3.93 29.42
CA ILE A 75 7.29 -2.88 28.81
C ILE A 75 8.72 -3.09 29.28
N GLN A 76 9.64 -3.21 28.32
CA GLN A 76 11.07 -3.44 28.55
C GLN A 76 11.87 -2.16 28.50
N GLY A 77 13.06 -2.16 29.11
CA GLY A 77 14.00 -1.03 29.12
C GLY A 77 14.35 -0.50 27.71
N SER A 78 14.45 -1.39 26.73
CA SER A 78 14.81 -1.06 25.34
C SER A 78 13.64 -0.58 24.46
N ASP A 79 12.39 -0.70 24.92
CA ASP A 79 11.21 -0.50 24.06
C ASP A 79 11.10 0.94 23.52
N PHE A 80 11.59 1.92 24.27
CA PHE A 80 11.49 3.35 23.94
C PHE A 80 12.85 4.04 23.83
N GLU A 81 13.94 3.27 23.75
CA GLU A 81 15.31 3.78 23.80
C GLU A 81 15.60 4.82 22.70
N ASN A 82 15.08 4.59 21.49
CA ASN A 82 15.32 5.38 20.29
C ASN A 82 14.26 6.48 20.04
N LEU A 83 13.42 6.84 21.01
CA LEU A 83 12.29 7.77 20.81
C LEU A 83 12.37 9.07 21.66
N PRO A 84 13.46 9.86 21.60
CA PRO A 84 13.67 11.01 22.50
C PRO A 84 12.72 12.20 22.25
N LEU A 85 12.16 12.29 21.03
CA LEU A 85 11.24 13.37 20.61
C LEU A 85 9.77 13.10 20.97
N LEU A 86 9.48 11.95 21.59
CA LEU A 86 8.12 11.55 21.91
C LEU A 86 7.50 12.47 22.96
N THR A 87 6.36 13.07 22.62
CA THR A 87 5.61 14.01 23.48
C THR A 87 4.33 13.41 24.04
N GLN A 88 3.76 12.42 23.35
CA GLN A 88 2.53 11.74 23.73
C GLN A 88 2.66 10.23 23.50
N LEU A 89 2.34 9.46 24.53
CA LEU A 89 2.40 7.99 24.51
C LEU A 89 1.07 7.42 25.02
N GLU A 90 0.33 6.78 24.11
CA GLU A 90 -0.94 6.13 24.39
C GLU A 90 -0.73 4.61 24.39
N ILE A 91 -0.81 3.96 25.56
CA ILE A 91 -0.68 2.51 25.71
C ILE A 91 -1.88 1.95 26.50
N ASP A 92 -3.04 2.60 26.37
CA ASP A 92 -4.24 2.19 27.07
C ASP A 92 -4.88 0.93 26.47
N ARG A 93 -5.71 0.24 27.29
CA ARG A 93 -6.44 -0.98 26.90
C ARG A 93 -5.52 -2.09 26.39
N ASN A 94 -4.39 -2.29 27.06
CA ASN A 94 -3.48 -3.41 26.86
C ASN A 94 -3.60 -4.42 28.03
N ARG A 95 -2.61 -5.29 28.22
CA ARG A 95 -2.55 -6.29 29.31
C ARG A 95 -1.29 -6.11 30.16
N ILE A 96 -0.79 -4.87 30.26
CA ILE A 96 0.51 -4.61 30.87
C ILE A 96 0.43 -4.85 32.37
N SER A 97 1.19 -5.82 32.86
CA SER A 97 1.31 -6.15 34.28
C SER A 97 2.67 -5.81 34.86
N GLN A 98 3.69 -5.64 34.01
CA GLN A 98 5.07 -5.32 34.42
C GLN A 98 5.66 -4.23 33.50
N ILE A 99 6.39 -3.30 34.10
CA ILE A 99 7.20 -2.29 33.40
C ILE A 99 8.58 -2.33 34.06
N ASP A 100 9.63 -2.49 33.26
CA ASP A 100 11.00 -2.54 33.75
C ASP A 100 11.47 -1.16 34.24
N THR A 101 12.36 -1.16 35.24
CA THR A 101 12.93 0.07 35.79
C THR A 101 13.71 0.82 34.70
N GLY A 102 13.47 2.13 34.56
CA GLY A 102 14.13 2.95 33.55
C GLY A 102 13.55 2.82 32.13
N ALA A 103 12.48 2.07 31.90
CA ALA A 103 11.86 1.94 30.57
C ALA A 103 11.44 3.27 29.93
N PHE A 104 11.18 4.31 30.74
CA PHE A 104 10.81 5.64 30.29
C PHE A 104 11.96 6.66 30.36
N ALA A 105 13.17 6.25 30.72
CA ALA A 105 14.27 7.16 31.04
C ALA A 105 14.66 8.08 29.86
N ASN A 106 14.60 7.55 28.62
CA ASN A 106 14.96 8.29 27.41
C ASN A 106 13.83 9.18 26.87
N LEU A 107 12.62 9.12 27.44
CA LEU A 107 11.45 9.87 27.01
C LEU A 107 11.43 11.31 27.59
N ILE A 108 12.53 12.03 27.41
CA ILE A 108 12.78 13.36 28.01
C ILE A 108 11.77 14.44 27.55
N SER A 109 11.16 14.27 26.39
CA SER A 109 10.19 15.21 25.81
C SER A 109 8.74 14.87 26.17
N LEU A 110 8.49 13.79 26.91
CA LEU A 110 7.15 13.26 27.11
C LEU A 110 6.31 14.16 28.03
N LYS A 111 5.15 14.58 27.54
CA LYS A 111 4.20 15.45 28.24
C LYS A 111 2.95 14.71 28.69
N LYS A 112 2.55 13.67 27.95
CA LYS A 112 1.33 12.90 28.19
C LYS A 112 1.61 11.40 28.14
N LEU A 113 1.22 10.70 29.19
CA LEU A 113 1.32 9.25 29.29
C LEU A 113 -0.03 8.66 29.73
N ASN A 114 -0.57 7.77 28.91
CA ASN A 114 -1.82 7.08 29.19
C ASN A 114 -1.59 5.57 29.29
N LEU A 115 -1.76 5.06 30.51
CA LEU A 115 -1.67 3.64 30.88
C LEU A 115 -3.02 3.08 31.32
N ASN A 116 -4.13 3.75 30.98
CA ASN A 116 -5.46 3.34 31.41
C ASN A 116 -5.81 1.91 30.97
N ASN A 117 -6.63 1.23 31.76
CA ASN A 117 -7.17 -0.10 31.42
C ASN A 117 -6.09 -1.15 31.13
N ASN A 118 -5.03 -1.18 31.94
CA ASN A 118 -4.00 -2.21 31.94
C ASN A 118 -4.14 -3.12 33.18
N LYS A 119 -3.08 -3.82 33.61
CA LYS A 119 -3.07 -4.82 34.70
C LYS A 119 -1.99 -4.54 35.75
N LEU A 120 -1.63 -3.27 35.95
CA LEU A 120 -0.63 -2.90 36.96
C LEU A 120 -1.21 -3.09 38.37
N HIS A 121 -0.65 -4.04 39.12
CA HIS A 121 -1.07 -4.34 40.49
C HIS A 121 -0.34 -3.52 41.57
N GLU A 122 0.89 -3.10 41.26
CA GLU A 122 1.75 -2.30 42.13
C GLU A 122 2.51 -1.27 41.30
N LEU A 123 2.81 -0.12 41.90
CA LEU A 123 3.76 0.85 41.35
C LEU A 123 5.06 0.73 42.13
N ARG A 124 6.10 0.15 41.50
CA ARG A 124 7.42 -0.09 42.12
C ARG A 124 8.23 1.20 42.22
N ALA A 125 9.30 1.15 43.02
CA ALA A 125 10.25 2.25 43.13
C ALA A 125 10.74 2.69 41.74
N ASP A 126 10.82 4.01 41.53
CA ASP A 126 11.49 4.62 40.37
C ASP A 126 10.90 4.24 39.00
N LEU A 127 9.63 3.77 38.99
CA LEU A 127 8.92 3.31 37.80
C LEU A 127 8.82 4.37 36.68
N PHE A 128 8.65 5.64 37.06
CA PHE A 128 8.46 6.76 36.14
C PHE A 128 9.72 7.64 36.01
N ASP A 129 10.89 7.08 36.27
CA ASP A 129 12.14 7.82 36.18
C ASP A 129 12.43 8.34 34.77
N GLY A 130 12.99 9.55 34.72
CA GLY A 130 13.25 10.30 33.48
C GLY A 130 12.12 11.24 33.04
N LEU A 131 10.89 11.05 33.51
CA LEU A 131 9.69 11.76 33.04
C LEU A 131 9.49 13.16 33.67
N ARG A 132 10.53 13.99 33.71
CA ARG A 132 10.52 15.32 34.36
C ARG A 132 9.57 16.34 33.71
N ASN A 133 9.33 16.20 32.41
CA ASN A 133 8.47 17.08 31.62
C ASN A 133 7.02 16.60 31.53
N LEU A 134 6.67 15.50 32.19
CA LEU A 134 5.34 14.93 32.15
C LEU A 134 4.34 15.85 32.85
N THR A 135 3.27 16.22 32.14
CA THR A 135 2.22 17.10 32.64
C THR A 135 0.93 16.36 32.95
N GLU A 136 0.71 15.22 32.29
CA GLU A 136 -0.51 14.45 32.36
C GLU A 136 -0.19 12.96 32.45
N LEU A 137 -0.64 12.32 33.53
CA LEU A 137 -0.48 10.89 33.78
C LEU A 137 -1.84 10.27 34.10
N ARG A 138 -2.22 9.28 33.29
CA ARG A 138 -3.48 8.54 33.47
C ARG A 138 -3.16 7.06 33.67
N ILE A 139 -3.57 6.51 34.81
CA ILE A 139 -3.33 5.11 35.22
C ILE A 139 -4.62 4.47 35.75
N ARG A 140 -5.76 4.90 35.21
CA ARG A 140 -7.09 4.46 35.61
C ARG A 140 -7.29 2.98 35.30
N SER A 141 -8.02 2.28 36.17
CA SER A 141 -8.49 0.90 35.90
C SER A 141 -7.35 -0.12 35.69
N ASN A 142 -6.32 -0.08 36.53
CA ASN A 142 -5.18 -1.02 36.49
C ASN A 142 -5.24 -2.11 37.58
N GLY A 143 -5.95 -1.83 38.67
CA GLY A 143 -6.04 -2.72 39.83
C GLY A 143 -4.92 -2.52 40.85
N ILE A 144 -4.34 -1.32 40.89
CA ILE A 144 -3.22 -0.95 41.78
C ILE A 144 -3.66 -1.03 43.24
N LYS A 145 -2.89 -1.74 44.07
CA LYS A 145 -3.10 -1.84 45.52
C LYS A 145 -2.02 -1.13 46.33
N VAL A 146 -0.78 -1.16 45.85
CA VAL A 146 0.41 -0.65 46.54
C VAL A 146 1.15 0.33 45.65
N VAL A 147 1.62 1.42 46.24
CA VAL A 147 2.42 2.46 45.58
C VAL A 147 3.66 2.69 46.44
N ALA A 148 4.85 2.50 45.85
CA ALA A 148 6.11 2.81 46.52
C ALA A 148 6.30 4.34 46.60
N SER A 149 6.98 4.80 47.67
CA SER A 149 7.16 6.23 47.92
C SER A 149 7.97 6.94 46.83
N THR A 150 8.95 6.28 46.22
CA THR A 150 9.79 6.91 45.19
C THR A 150 9.22 6.80 43.77
N SER A 151 8.11 6.10 43.54
CA SER A 151 7.57 5.87 42.19
C SER A 151 7.30 7.16 41.40
N PHE A 152 6.94 8.25 42.08
CA PHE A 152 6.57 9.54 41.47
C PHE A 152 7.65 10.62 41.62
N LYS A 153 8.83 10.29 42.17
CA LYS A 153 9.90 11.25 42.51
C LYS A 153 10.33 12.13 41.33
N SER A 154 10.37 11.56 40.13
CA SER A 154 10.81 12.26 38.91
C SER A 154 9.74 13.18 38.29
N LEU A 155 8.48 13.13 38.72
CA LEU A 155 7.32 13.75 38.05
C LEU A 155 7.03 15.20 38.52
N THR A 156 8.04 16.05 38.58
CA THR A 156 7.95 17.40 39.19
C THR A 156 7.04 18.38 38.44
N SER A 157 6.81 18.16 37.14
CA SER A 157 5.98 19.02 36.28
C SER A 157 4.52 18.57 36.16
N LEU A 158 4.13 17.51 36.87
CA LEU A 158 2.82 16.89 36.71
C LEU A 158 1.70 17.83 37.20
N LYS A 159 0.69 18.02 36.36
CA LYS A 159 -0.48 18.88 36.64
C LYS A 159 -1.75 18.07 36.82
N LEU A 160 -1.89 16.96 36.09
CA LEU A 160 -3.05 16.07 36.14
C LEU A 160 -2.60 14.65 36.46
N LEU A 161 -3.20 14.09 37.51
CA LEU A 161 -3.07 12.68 37.87
C LEU A 161 -4.45 12.02 37.98
N ASP A 162 -4.68 11.01 37.15
CA ASP A 162 -5.85 10.13 37.25
C ASP A 162 -5.41 8.71 37.67
N ILE A 163 -5.67 8.36 38.93
CA ILE A 163 -5.44 7.02 39.50
C ILE A 163 -6.78 6.34 39.90
N SER A 164 -7.86 6.70 39.20
CA SER A 164 -9.21 6.21 39.45
C SER A 164 -9.39 4.71 39.13
N PHE A 165 -10.46 4.08 39.63
CA PHE A 165 -10.75 2.66 39.37
C PHE A 165 -9.61 1.71 39.73
N ASN A 166 -8.85 2.03 40.77
CA ASN A 166 -7.85 1.13 41.32
C ASN A 166 -8.38 0.49 42.62
N ARG A 167 -7.50 -0.14 43.38
CA ARG A 167 -7.83 -0.87 44.62
C ARG A 167 -7.04 -0.29 45.79
N LEU A 168 -6.82 1.03 45.78
CA LEU A 168 -6.18 1.75 46.87
C LEU A 168 -7.16 1.86 48.03
N ASN A 169 -6.73 1.48 49.23
CA ASN A 169 -7.59 1.45 50.41
C ASN A 169 -7.17 2.47 51.49
N HIS A 170 -5.92 2.95 51.45
CA HIS A 170 -5.34 3.84 52.46
C HIS A 170 -4.83 5.15 51.84
N LEU A 171 -5.19 6.29 52.43
CA LEU A 171 -4.73 7.60 51.94
C LEU A 171 -3.22 7.80 52.05
N THR A 172 -2.54 7.01 52.89
CA THR A 172 -1.07 6.97 52.95
C THR A 172 -0.44 6.65 51.59
N ASN A 173 -1.10 5.86 50.74
CA ASN A 173 -0.65 5.63 49.36
C ASN A 173 -0.74 6.90 48.52
N VAL A 174 -1.76 7.74 48.73
CA VAL A 174 -1.92 9.01 48.04
C VAL A 174 -0.89 10.02 48.53
N HIS A 175 -0.65 10.09 49.85
CA HIS A 175 0.42 10.90 50.44
C HIS A 175 1.79 10.60 49.82
N ALA A 176 2.12 9.32 49.71
CA ALA A 176 3.37 8.85 49.11
C ALA A 176 3.56 9.36 47.67
N ILE A 177 2.46 9.64 46.95
CA ILE A 177 2.46 10.22 45.61
C ILE A 177 2.63 11.74 45.68
N ILE A 178 1.72 12.43 46.39
CA ILE A 178 1.60 13.90 46.31
C ILE A 178 2.78 14.64 46.94
N GLN A 179 3.51 14.03 47.88
CA GLN A 179 4.72 14.63 48.46
C GLN A 179 5.79 14.97 47.40
N HIS A 180 5.74 14.34 46.23
CA HIS A 180 6.67 14.56 45.12
C HIS A 180 6.10 15.43 43.99
N LEU A 181 4.86 15.94 44.12
CA LEU A 181 4.12 16.60 43.02
C LEU A 181 3.75 18.06 43.38
N PRO A 182 4.69 19.00 43.37
CA PRO A 182 4.44 20.39 43.81
C PRO A 182 3.49 21.18 42.90
N ASN A 183 3.40 20.79 41.62
CA ASN A 183 2.63 21.51 40.60
C ASN A 183 1.26 20.86 40.28
N LEU A 184 0.86 19.87 41.09
CA LEU A 184 -0.38 19.13 40.86
C LEU A 184 -1.59 20.06 41.03
N LYS A 185 -2.49 20.05 40.04
CA LYS A 185 -3.71 20.86 40.01
C LYS A 185 -4.97 20.00 40.05
N ASP A 186 -4.96 18.89 39.32
CA ASP A 186 -6.09 18.00 39.18
C ASP A 186 -5.73 16.60 39.68
N LEU A 187 -6.41 16.17 40.74
CA LEU A 187 -6.26 14.85 41.33
C LEU A 187 -7.59 14.09 41.27
N SER A 188 -7.57 12.93 40.63
CA SER A 188 -8.71 12.01 40.64
C SER A 188 -8.33 10.67 41.25
N ILE A 189 -8.98 10.36 42.38
CA ILE A 189 -8.92 9.07 43.08
C ILE A 189 -10.29 8.37 43.07
N TYR A 190 -11.12 8.72 42.08
CA TYR A 190 -12.47 8.22 41.88
C TYR A 190 -12.52 6.68 41.91
N LYS A 191 -13.52 6.12 42.60
CA LYS A 191 -13.81 4.68 42.61
C LYS A 191 -12.59 3.81 42.96
N ASN A 192 -12.01 4.07 44.12
CA ASN A 192 -11.04 3.20 44.79
C ASN A 192 -11.73 2.49 45.97
N GLY A 193 -10.96 1.98 46.93
CA GLY A 193 -11.45 1.29 48.13
C GLY A 193 -11.29 2.08 49.42
N PHE A 194 -11.19 3.42 49.38
CA PHE A 194 -10.99 4.23 50.57
C PHE A 194 -12.22 4.21 51.49
N THR A 195 -12.04 3.79 52.74
CA THR A 195 -13.10 3.72 53.75
C THR A 195 -13.12 4.91 54.69
N THR A 196 -12.01 5.63 54.81
CA THR A 196 -11.87 6.83 55.65
C THR A 196 -11.15 7.91 54.87
N PHE A 197 -11.51 9.16 55.11
CA PHE A 197 -10.81 10.32 54.58
C PHE A 197 -10.39 11.25 55.71
N ASN A 198 -9.09 11.35 55.94
CA ASN A 198 -8.50 12.21 56.97
C ASN A 198 -7.53 13.20 56.30
N SER A 199 -7.80 14.50 56.42
CA SER A 199 -6.97 15.54 55.76
C SER A 199 -5.47 15.46 56.09
N TRP A 200 -5.09 15.23 57.36
CA TRP A 200 -3.68 15.16 57.78
C TRP A 200 -2.94 13.93 57.25
N GLU A 201 -3.64 12.87 56.84
CA GLU A 201 -3.01 11.71 56.19
C GLU A 201 -2.52 12.04 54.78
N LEU A 202 -3.06 13.07 54.13
CA LEU A 202 -2.62 13.51 52.81
C LEU A 202 -1.40 14.43 52.89
N THR A 203 -1.42 15.42 53.78
CA THR A 203 -0.30 16.32 54.01
C THR A 203 -0.52 17.16 55.26
N ASN A 204 0.57 17.64 55.86
CA ASN A 204 0.54 18.66 56.91
C ASN A 204 0.60 20.09 56.35
N GLY A 205 0.82 20.26 55.04
CA GLY A 205 0.91 21.55 54.34
C GLY A 205 -0.31 21.88 53.48
N SER A 206 -0.20 22.90 52.63
CA SER A 206 -1.23 23.26 51.65
C SER A 206 -0.95 22.66 50.27
N LEU A 207 -2.00 22.21 49.59
CA LEU A 207 -1.94 21.68 48.23
C LEU A 207 -2.51 22.70 47.24
N GLY A 208 -1.81 22.90 46.13
CA GLY A 208 -2.21 23.79 45.03
C GLY A 208 -3.34 23.25 44.14
N LEU A 209 -4.15 22.29 44.62
CA LEU A 209 -5.19 21.63 43.84
C LEU A 209 -6.34 22.59 43.49
N THR A 210 -6.75 22.54 42.22
CA THR A 210 -7.93 23.22 41.69
C THR A 210 -9.12 22.29 41.55
N SER A 211 -8.88 20.99 41.30
CA SER A 211 -9.91 19.97 41.14
C SER A 211 -9.55 18.72 41.95
N LEU A 212 -10.52 18.25 42.73
CA LEU A 212 -10.40 17.02 43.51
C LEU A 212 -11.62 16.14 43.29
N ASP A 213 -11.38 14.91 42.83
CA ASP A 213 -12.41 13.88 42.70
C ASP A 213 -12.12 12.69 43.62
N VAL A 214 -12.93 12.57 44.66
CA VAL A 214 -12.91 11.46 45.62
C VAL A 214 -14.17 10.59 45.51
N SER A 215 -15.01 10.83 44.51
CA SER A 215 -16.33 10.21 44.43
C SER A 215 -16.27 8.68 44.22
N GLN A 216 -17.37 8.00 44.52
CA GLN A 216 -17.54 6.53 44.44
C GLN A 216 -16.55 5.71 45.27
N ASN A 217 -16.02 6.29 46.34
CA ASN A 217 -15.30 5.54 47.38
C ASN A 217 -16.25 5.16 48.53
N PRO A 218 -16.05 4.01 49.19
CA PRO A 218 -16.91 3.54 50.28
C PRO A 218 -16.59 4.25 51.61
N PHE A 219 -16.58 5.58 51.63
CA PHE A 219 -16.27 6.36 52.83
C PHE A 219 -17.31 6.13 53.94
N GLY A 220 -16.86 5.60 55.08
CA GLY A 220 -17.61 5.57 56.33
C GLY A 220 -17.39 6.82 57.19
N VAL A 221 -16.21 7.44 57.09
CA VAL A 221 -15.87 8.69 57.81
C VAL A 221 -15.17 9.66 56.88
N PHE A 222 -15.58 10.92 56.88
CA PHE A 222 -14.95 12.02 56.16
C PHE A 222 -14.62 13.16 57.13
N ASN A 223 -13.33 13.39 57.36
CA ASN A 223 -12.80 14.29 58.38
C ASN A 223 -11.78 15.28 57.79
N ILE A 224 -12.07 16.57 58.00
CA ILE A 224 -11.18 17.69 57.64
C ILE A 224 -11.03 18.59 58.87
N THR A 225 -9.81 18.61 59.43
CA THR A 225 -9.45 19.45 60.59
C THR A 225 -8.80 20.76 60.17
N THR A 226 -7.95 20.74 59.14
CA THR A 226 -7.27 21.91 58.58
C THR A 226 -7.56 22.07 57.09
N ASN A 227 -7.56 23.32 56.61
CA ASN A 227 -7.81 23.58 55.18
C ASN A 227 -6.52 23.35 54.38
N ILE A 228 -6.38 22.13 53.86
CA ILE A 228 -5.27 21.75 52.98
C ILE A 228 -5.51 22.09 51.50
N PHE A 229 -6.69 22.59 51.13
CA PHE A 229 -7.10 22.83 49.73
C PHE A 229 -7.52 24.30 49.48
N PRO A 230 -6.65 25.29 49.68
CA PRO A 230 -7.03 26.71 49.61
C PRO A 230 -7.49 27.19 48.23
N ASN A 231 -7.13 26.50 47.14
CA ASN A 231 -7.42 26.91 45.75
C ASN A 231 -8.49 26.03 45.07
N LEU A 232 -9.21 25.20 45.83
CA LEU A 232 -10.14 24.23 45.27
C LEU A 232 -11.37 24.93 44.69
N THR A 233 -11.64 24.68 43.40
CA THR A 233 -12.80 25.23 42.68
C THR A 233 -13.78 24.15 42.26
N ARG A 234 -13.29 22.93 42.02
CA ARG A 234 -14.12 21.76 41.69
C ARG A 234 -13.94 20.66 42.71
N PHE A 235 -15.04 20.20 43.28
CA PHE A 235 -15.03 19.12 44.25
C PHE A 235 -16.11 18.08 43.97
N ASN A 236 -15.69 16.83 43.79
CA ASN A 236 -16.59 15.69 43.60
C ASN A 236 -16.44 14.73 44.79
N ILE A 237 -17.51 14.55 45.55
CA ILE A 237 -17.57 13.65 46.71
C ILE A 237 -18.70 12.61 46.58
N GLY A 238 -19.50 12.68 45.51
CA GLY A 238 -20.64 11.80 45.24
C GLY A 238 -20.42 10.33 45.63
N GLY A 239 -21.35 9.76 46.39
CA GLY A 239 -21.14 8.53 47.16
C GLY A 239 -21.32 7.22 46.39
N PHE A 240 -20.68 6.17 46.91
CA PHE A 240 -20.98 4.77 46.61
C PHE A 240 -22.25 4.33 47.36
N HIS A 241 -23.04 3.41 46.81
CA HIS A 241 -24.20 2.84 47.50
C HIS A 241 -23.77 2.00 48.71
N SER A 242 -23.60 2.66 49.86
CA SER A 242 -23.38 2.02 51.16
C SER A 242 -24.71 1.75 51.85
N LYS A 243 -24.75 0.78 52.76
CA LYS A 243 -25.90 0.57 53.67
C LYS A 243 -25.83 1.47 54.92
N GLN A 244 -24.70 2.13 55.16
CA GLN A 244 -24.46 2.96 56.34
C GLN A 244 -24.19 4.41 55.93
N HIS A 245 -24.73 5.35 56.71
CA HIS A 245 -24.49 6.79 56.53
C HIS A 245 -23.03 7.15 56.83
N MET A 246 -22.44 8.00 55.96
CA MET A 246 -21.11 8.53 56.18
C MET A 246 -21.09 9.50 57.36
N LYS A 247 -20.16 9.33 58.30
CA LYS A 247 -19.90 10.31 59.37
C LYS A 247 -19.16 11.51 58.78
N TRP A 248 -19.69 12.70 59.03
CA TRP A 248 -19.14 13.96 58.52
C TRP A 248 -18.56 14.79 59.67
N GLU A 249 -17.24 14.79 59.77
CA GLU A 249 -16.47 15.44 60.85
C GLU A 249 -15.61 16.57 60.29
N VAL A 250 -16.22 17.45 59.50
CA VAL A 250 -15.52 18.63 58.98
C VAL A 250 -15.64 19.78 59.96
N ARG A 251 -14.56 20.07 60.70
CA ARG A 251 -14.51 21.19 61.65
C ARG A 251 -14.16 22.51 60.98
N ASN A 252 -13.44 22.45 59.86
CA ASN A 252 -13.02 23.64 59.14
C ASN A 252 -14.03 24.00 58.05
N THR A 253 -14.77 25.10 58.22
CA THR A 253 -15.77 25.58 57.24
C THR A 253 -15.16 26.37 56.09
N THR A 254 -13.86 26.67 56.11
CA THR A 254 -13.19 27.47 55.07
C THR A 254 -12.77 26.66 53.86
N PHE A 255 -12.62 25.33 53.97
CA PHE A 255 -12.09 24.49 52.90
C PHE A 255 -12.91 24.52 51.59
N PRO A 256 -14.26 24.62 51.59
CA PRO A 256 -15.03 24.59 50.37
C PRO A 256 -15.48 26.00 49.94
N SER A 257 -15.03 27.06 50.64
CA SER A 257 -15.47 28.45 50.44
C SER A 257 -15.22 29.04 49.05
N ARG A 258 -14.36 28.40 48.24
CA ARG A 258 -14.05 28.78 46.85
C ARG A 258 -14.58 27.78 45.81
N VAL A 259 -15.26 26.73 46.26
CA VAL A 259 -15.79 25.69 45.39
C VAL A 259 -16.95 26.29 44.59
N SER A 260 -16.76 26.37 43.28
CA SER A 260 -17.75 26.86 42.34
C SER A 260 -18.53 25.73 41.67
N THR A 261 -17.94 24.54 41.56
CA THR A 261 -18.62 23.33 41.04
C THR A 261 -18.57 22.22 42.06
N LEU A 262 -19.74 21.73 42.47
CA LEU A 262 -19.88 20.67 43.47
C LEU A 262 -20.69 19.50 42.93
N ASP A 263 -20.16 18.29 43.04
CA ASP A 263 -20.85 17.04 42.72
C ASP A 263 -21.04 16.17 43.96
N ILE A 264 -22.30 16.06 44.40
CA ILE A 264 -22.74 15.22 45.52
C ILE A 264 -23.62 14.05 45.05
N SER A 265 -23.55 13.69 43.77
CA SER A 265 -24.40 12.65 43.18
C SER A 265 -24.29 11.32 43.93
N GLY A 266 -25.42 10.75 44.33
CA GLY A 266 -25.49 9.49 45.07
C GLY A 266 -24.93 9.53 46.50
N LEU A 267 -24.60 10.71 47.03
CA LEU A 267 -24.08 10.85 48.39
C LEU A 267 -25.14 10.56 49.45
N GLU A 268 -24.86 9.62 50.35
CA GLU A 268 -25.75 9.22 51.44
C GLU A 268 -25.32 9.85 52.76
N LEU A 269 -25.65 11.12 52.93
CA LEU A 269 -25.35 11.92 54.12
C LEU A 269 -26.64 12.32 54.85
N ALA A 270 -26.59 12.41 56.19
CA ALA A 270 -27.70 12.93 56.97
C ALA A 270 -27.99 14.40 56.60
N PHE A 271 -29.27 14.77 56.56
CA PHE A 271 -29.70 16.08 56.05
C PHE A 271 -29.05 17.27 56.78
N GLY A 272 -28.91 17.19 58.11
CA GLY A 272 -28.28 18.24 58.92
C GLY A 272 -26.85 18.54 58.47
N HIS A 273 -26.03 17.50 58.25
CA HIS A 273 -24.66 17.66 57.78
C HIS A 273 -24.61 18.21 56.34
N MET A 274 -25.51 17.76 55.47
CA MET A 274 -25.58 18.28 54.10
C MET A 274 -25.94 19.77 54.11
N LYS A 275 -26.91 20.17 54.95
CA LYS A 275 -27.27 21.58 55.12
C LYS A 275 -26.07 22.42 55.55
N THR A 276 -25.35 22.01 56.59
CA THR A 276 -24.14 22.74 57.05
C THR A 276 -23.05 22.81 55.98
N PHE A 277 -22.92 21.76 55.16
CA PHE A 277 -21.96 21.76 54.05
C PHE A 277 -22.38 22.73 52.93
N LEU A 278 -23.66 22.76 52.56
CA LEU A 278 -24.17 23.69 51.56
C LEU A 278 -24.09 25.15 52.01
N GLU A 279 -24.32 25.42 53.30
CA GLU A 279 -24.14 26.75 53.88
C GLU A 279 -22.68 27.23 53.77
N SER A 280 -21.71 26.32 53.89
CA SER A 280 -20.28 26.66 53.75
C SER A 280 -19.84 27.01 52.33
N VAL A 281 -20.61 26.64 51.30
CA VAL A 281 -20.35 26.95 49.87
C VAL A 281 -21.28 28.02 49.30
N ASN A 282 -22.11 28.63 50.13
CA ASN A 282 -23.22 29.50 49.72
C ASN A 282 -22.77 30.73 48.90
N SER A 283 -21.57 31.26 49.10
CA SER A 283 -21.13 32.48 48.39
C SER A 283 -20.38 32.21 47.08
N SER A 284 -19.90 30.97 46.84
CA SER A 284 -19.03 30.64 45.71
C SER A 284 -19.67 29.72 44.68
N LEU A 285 -20.73 28.99 45.07
CA LEU A 285 -21.26 27.90 44.26
C LEU A 285 -22.03 28.41 43.04
N ILE A 286 -21.63 27.96 41.86
CA ILE A 286 -22.23 28.30 40.56
C ILE A 286 -22.95 27.08 39.97
N SER A 287 -22.33 25.91 40.06
CA SER A 287 -22.82 24.66 39.46
C SER A 287 -22.92 23.55 40.48
N MET A 288 -24.06 22.86 40.48
CA MET A 288 -24.37 21.80 41.43
C MET A 288 -24.92 20.56 40.74
N ARG A 289 -24.37 19.41 41.10
CA ARG A 289 -24.85 18.09 40.63
C ARG A 289 -25.33 17.25 41.80
N MET A 290 -26.60 16.83 41.71
CA MET A 290 -27.25 15.93 42.66
C MET A 290 -27.94 14.81 41.90
N ASN A 291 -27.16 14.02 41.15
CA ASN A 291 -27.73 12.92 40.39
C ASN A 291 -27.97 11.69 41.28
N ALA A 292 -29.00 10.90 40.99
CA ALA A 292 -29.31 9.65 41.68
C ALA A 292 -29.37 9.75 43.23
N MET A 293 -29.92 10.85 43.75
CA MET A 293 -30.12 11.06 45.19
C MET A 293 -31.25 10.17 45.72
N LYS A 294 -31.03 9.57 46.90
CA LYS A 294 -32.02 8.70 47.55
C LYS A 294 -32.96 9.43 48.51
N TYR A 295 -32.45 10.42 49.23
CA TYR A 295 -33.15 11.06 50.35
C TYR A 295 -33.06 12.58 50.29
N ASN A 296 -34.07 13.26 50.83
CA ASN A 296 -34.10 14.70 51.11
C ASN A 296 -33.84 15.64 49.92
N LEU A 297 -34.02 15.16 48.70
CA LEU A 297 -33.74 15.91 47.47
C LEU A 297 -34.46 17.28 47.45
N THR A 298 -35.74 17.33 47.80
CA THR A 298 -36.51 18.59 47.85
C THR A 298 -35.90 19.60 48.83
N GLY A 299 -35.47 19.16 50.01
CA GLY A 299 -34.83 20.02 50.99
C GLY A 299 -33.48 20.55 50.51
N LEU A 300 -32.71 19.72 49.83
CA LEU A 300 -31.41 20.11 49.27
C LEU A 300 -31.59 21.11 48.12
N ILE A 301 -32.53 20.87 47.21
CA ILE A 301 -32.86 21.81 46.12
C ILE A 301 -33.26 23.16 46.71
N ASN A 302 -34.11 23.20 47.75
CA ASN A 302 -34.51 24.45 48.39
C ASN A 302 -33.30 25.25 48.91
N ILE A 303 -32.38 24.60 49.62
CA ILE A 303 -31.15 25.24 50.12
C ILE A 303 -30.29 25.72 48.95
N SER A 304 -30.04 24.87 47.96
CA SER A 304 -29.23 25.22 46.80
C SER A 304 -29.81 26.37 46.00
N CYS A 305 -31.14 26.46 45.92
CA CYS A 305 -31.83 27.52 45.20
C CYS A 305 -31.85 28.86 45.95
N THR A 306 -31.59 28.87 47.26
CA THR A 306 -31.34 30.13 47.99
C THR A 306 -29.96 30.74 47.75
N ILE A 307 -29.05 30.00 47.09
CA ILE A 307 -27.70 30.47 46.79
C ILE A 307 -27.74 31.50 45.65
N PRO A 308 -27.27 32.75 45.87
CA PRO A 308 -27.42 33.82 44.89
C PRO A 308 -26.55 33.63 43.64
N THR A 309 -25.43 32.92 43.74
CA THR A 309 -24.51 32.68 42.60
C THR A 309 -24.88 31.44 41.78
N MET A 310 -25.89 30.67 42.20
CA MET A 310 -26.20 29.38 41.59
C MET A 310 -26.91 29.56 40.24
N SER A 311 -26.24 29.11 39.17
CA SER A 311 -26.72 29.22 37.80
C SER A 311 -27.12 27.87 37.20
N THR A 312 -26.43 26.79 37.56
CA THR A 312 -26.58 25.48 36.93
C THR A 312 -26.93 24.41 37.96
N LEU A 313 -28.08 23.77 37.79
CA LEU A 313 -28.58 22.71 38.66
C LEU A 313 -28.83 21.42 37.87
N GLN A 314 -28.12 20.34 38.21
CA GLN A 314 -28.26 19.03 37.56
C GLN A 314 -28.83 18.00 38.54
N LEU A 315 -29.95 17.39 38.16
CA LEU A 315 -30.78 16.52 38.99
C LEU A 315 -31.12 15.22 38.24
N ARG A 316 -30.17 14.68 37.46
CA ARG A 316 -30.40 13.50 36.62
C ARG A 316 -30.61 12.23 37.43
N HIS A 317 -31.28 11.24 36.86
CA HIS A 317 -31.49 9.93 37.48
C HIS A 317 -32.22 9.97 38.84
N ASN A 318 -32.90 11.07 39.17
CA ASN A 318 -33.71 11.18 40.38
C ASN A 318 -35.11 10.62 40.12
N LYS A 319 -35.68 9.88 41.07
CA LYS A 319 -37.02 9.29 40.89
C LYS A 319 -38.13 10.32 41.16
N LEU A 320 -38.21 11.37 40.36
CA LEU A 320 -39.12 12.49 40.60
C LEU A 320 -40.58 12.15 40.29
N HIS A 321 -40.84 11.40 39.22
CA HIS A 321 -42.18 11.00 38.71
C HIS A 321 -43.15 12.15 38.37
N PHE A 322 -43.34 13.12 39.26
CA PHE A 322 -44.23 14.27 39.12
C PHE A 322 -43.57 15.53 39.69
N ILE A 323 -43.62 16.64 38.94
CA ILE A 323 -43.09 17.94 39.39
C ILE A 323 -44.25 18.88 39.70
N ARG A 324 -44.35 19.31 40.96
CA ARG A 324 -45.37 20.25 41.46
C ARG A 324 -44.94 21.71 41.29
N SER A 325 -45.89 22.63 41.29
CA SER A 325 -45.66 24.08 41.14
C SER A 325 -44.72 24.67 42.20
N ASN A 326 -44.70 24.10 43.41
CA ASN A 326 -43.86 24.58 44.50
C ASN A 326 -42.44 23.98 44.53
N PHE A 327 -42.11 23.04 43.64
CA PHE A 327 -40.87 22.26 43.73
C PHE A 327 -39.60 23.08 43.44
N PHE A 328 -39.67 24.04 42.51
CA PHE A 328 -38.54 24.94 42.15
C PHE A 328 -38.82 26.40 42.51
N LYS A 329 -39.74 26.66 43.43
CA LYS A 329 -40.21 28.03 43.75
C LYS A 329 -39.10 28.99 44.20
N LEU A 330 -38.05 28.46 44.84
CA LEU A 330 -36.93 29.25 45.34
C LEU A 330 -35.82 29.49 44.30
N CYS A 331 -35.86 28.83 43.14
CA CYS A 331 -34.75 28.74 42.19
C CYS A 331 -34.65 29.94 41.23
N ILE A 332 -34.67 31.15 41.76
CA ILE A 332 -34.85 32.38 40.95
C ILE A 332 -33.66 32.65 40.01
N ASN A 333 -32.44 32.28 40.43
CA ASN A 333 -31.20 32.61 39.73
C ASN A 333 -30.72 31.52 38.75
N VAL A 334 -31.43 30.38 38.68
CA VAL A 334 -31.07 29.26 37.81
C VAL A 334 -31.26 29.61 36.35
N THR A 335 -30.19 29.47 35.58
CA THR A 335 -30.17 29.64 34.12
C THR A 335 -30.17 28.31 33.38
N GLU A 336 -29.68 27.23 34.01
CA GLU A 336 -29.60 25.90 33.43
C GLU A 336 -30.13 24.84 34.39
N LEU A 337 -31.15 24.09 33.95
CA LEU A 337 -31.78 23.02 34.72
C LEU A 337 -31.76 21.72 33.93
N ASP A 338 -31.11 20.69 34.48
CA ASP A 338 -31.07 19.34 33.90
C ASP A 338 -31.83 18.34 34.76
N LEU A 339 -32.93 17.83 34.21
CA LEU A 339 -33.83 16.85 34.81
C LEU A 339 -33.86 15.54 34.00
N ALA A 340 -32.84 15.27 33.19
CA ALA A 340 -32.80 14.08 32.35
C ALA A 340 -32.84 12.78 33.15
N GLU A 341 -33.41 11.73 32.57
CA GLU A 341 -33.42 10.38 33.15
C GLU A 341 -34.12 10.27 34.51
N SER A 342 -35.07 11.17 34.81
CA SER A 342 -35.74 11.27 36.12
C SER A 342 -37.13 10.61 36.21
N ARG A 343 -37.48 9.81 35.20
CA ARG A 343 -38.78 9.09 35.08
C ARG A 343 -40.00 10.01 35.26
N ILE A 344 -39.88 11.27 34.84
CA ILE A 344 -40.95 12.26 34.97
C ILE A 344 -42.07 11.90 34.00
N LYS A 345 -43.29 11.79 34.51
CA LYS A 345 -44.51 11.49 33.75
C LYS A 345 -45.30 12.76 33.43
N SER A 346 -45.37 13.69 34.39
CA SER A 346 -46.07 14.97 34.22
C SER A 346 -45.46 16.08 35.06
N ILE A 347 -45.66 17.31 34.61
CA ILE A 347 -45.16 18.56 35.21
C ILE A 347 -46.34 19.52 35.27
N GLN A 348 -46.60 20.11 36.43
CA GLN A 348 -47.64 21.13 36.58
C GLN A 348 -47.28 22.43 35.86
N ASP A 349 -48.28 23.14 35.37
CA ASP A 349 -48.14 24.31 34.51
C ASP A 349 -47.26 25.42 35.13
N GLU A 350 -47.32 25.66 36.43
CA GLU A 350 -46.52 26.73 37.06
C GLU A 350 -45.19 26.26 37.66
N ALA A 351 -44.77 25.01 37.40
CA ALA A 351 -43.57 24.39 37.99
C ALA A 351 -42.26 25.18 37.79
N PHE A 352 -42.16 25.96 36.73
CA PHE A 352 -40.96 26.73 36.39
C PHE A 352 -41.16 28.24 36.42
N ALA A 353 -42.33 28.74 36.87
CA ALA A 353 -42.71 30.15 36.78
C ALA A 353 -41.77 31.11 37.55
N SER A 354 -41.11 30.63 38.61
CA SER A 354 -40.14 31.41 39.38
C SER A 354 -38.80 31.63 38.66
N MET A 355 -38.46 30.77 37.69
CA MET A 355 -37.14 30.76 37.02
C MET A 355 -37.12 31.67 35.79
N LYS A 356 -37.34 32.97 36.01
CA LYS A 356 -37.46 33.97 34.92
C LYS A 356 -36.18 34.14 34.08
N GLY A 357 -35.04 33.68 34.57
CA GLY A 357 -33.75 33.70 33.87
C GLY A 357 -33.39 32.38 33.17
N LEU A 358 -34.27 31.37 33.18
CA LEU A 358 -33.94 30.04 32.66
C LEU A 358 -33.71 30.10 31.15
N LYS A 359 -32.54 29.61 30.72
CA LYS A 359 -32.10 29.56 29.32
C LYS A 359 -32.02 28.15 28.77
N ILE A 360 -31.63 27.17 29.60
CA ILE A 360 -31.46 25.78 29.18
C ILE A 360 -32.30 24.88 30.07
N LEU A 361 -33.21 24.10 29.46
CA LEU A 361 -34.02 23.11 30.15
C LEU A 361 -33.86 21.74 29.47
N THR A 362 -33.31 20.79 30.21
CA THR A 362 -33.16 19.41 29.76
C THR A 362 -34.14 18.50 30.47
N LEU A 363 -35.04 17.89 29.71
CA LEU A 363 -36.04 16.91 30.14
C LEU A 363 -35.92 15.58 29.38
N SER A 364 -34.74 15.32 28.80
CA SER A 364 -34.52 14.14 27.96
C SER A 364 -34.61 12.82 28.73
N ARG A 365 -34.95 11.73 28.03
CA ARG A 365 -35.04 10.37 28.63
C ARG A 365 -35.99 10.28 29.83
N ASN A 366 -37.11 10.99 29.77
CA ASN A 366 -38.21 10.87 30.72
C ASN A 366 -39.38 10.10 30.09
N THR A 367 -40.57 10.16 30.70
CA THR A 367 -41.78 9.47 30.23
C THR A 367 -42.91 10.46 29.94
N LEU A 368 -42.56 11.65 29.43
CA LEU A 368 -43.53 12.69 29.08
C LEU A 368 -44.31 12.29 27.83
N HIS A 369 -45.63 12.42 27.86
CA HIS A 369 -46.52 12.10 26.73
C HIS A 369 -46.84 13.31 25.83
N SER A 370 -46.58 14.52 26.30
CA SER A 370 -46.80 15.77 25.59
C SER A 370 -45.74 16.80 25.99
N VAL A 371 -45.67 17.90 25.23
CA VAL A 371 -44.85 19.06 25.60
C VAL A 371 -45.45 19.69 26.88
N PRO A 372 -44.67 19.89 27.96
CA PRO A 372 -45.20 20.45 29.20
C PRO A 372 -45.69 21.89 29.02
N ALA A 373 -46.91 22.21 29.46
CA ALA A 373 -47.43 23.58 29.43
C ALA A 373 -46.58 24.56 30.24
N ALA A 374 -45.79 24.06 31.20
CA ALA A 374 -44.89 24.84 32.03
C ALA A 374 -43.83 25.66 31.26
N ILE A 375 -43.50 25.27 30.02
CA ILE A 375 -42.54 26.04 29.22
C ILE A 375 -43.07 27.42 28.80
N LYS A 376 -44.39 27.63 28.84
CA LYS A 376 -45.03 28.93 28.53
C LYS A 376 -44.66 30.02 29.54
N TYR A 377 -44.30 29.62 30.76
CA TYR A 377 -43.96 30.54 31.86
C TYR A 377 -42.48 30.93 31.89
N ILE A 378 -41.67 30.43 30.94
CA ILE A 378 -40.23 30.70 30.83
C ILE A 378 -39.86 31.19 29.41
N PRO A 379 -40.31 32.40 28.99
CA PRO A 379 -40.10 32.92 27.64
C PRO A 379 -38.63 33.24 27.30
N THR A 380 -37.73 33.19 28.29
CA THR A 380 -36.29 33.38 28.13
C THR A 380 -35.56 32.15 27.60
N LEU A 381 -36.25 31.01 27.47
CA LEU A 381 -35.65 29.74 27.11
C LEU A 381 -34.99 29.79 25.72
N GLU A 382 -33.71 29.44 25.67
CA GLU A 382 -32.90 29.38 24.45
C GLU A 382 -32.71 27.93 23.97
N GLU A 383 -32.67 26.97 24.89
CA GLU A 383 -32.51 25.54 24.59
C GLU A 383 -33.49 24.66 25.36
N LEU A 384 -34.22 23.82 24.62
CA LEU A 384 -35.16 22.84 25.17
C LEU A 384 -34.86 21.45 24.63
N ASP A 385 -34.58 20.51 25.54
CA ASP A 385 -34.37 19.11 25.21
C ASP A 385 -35.48 18.22 25.79
N LEU A 386 -36.36 17.74 24.91
CA LEU A 386 -37.44 16.80 25.18
C LEU A 386 -37.19 15.44 24.49
N SER A 387 -35.95 15.17 24.08
CA SER A 387 -35.61 13.94 23.36
C SER A 387 -35.80 12.67 24.20
N LYS A 388 -36.05 11.54 23.54
CA LYS A 388 -36.20 10.23 24.21
C LYS A 388 -37.32 10.23 25.27
N ASN A 389 -38.45 10.86 24.96
CA ASN A 389 -39.68 10.80 25.76
C ASN A 389 -40.75 9.99 25.01
N ASN A 390 -41.99 10.02 25.50
CA ASN A 390 -43.13 9.34 24.90
C ASN A 390 -44.10 10.32 24.19
N ILE A 391 -43.58 11.43 23.64
CA ILE A 391 -44.41 12.46 23.01
C ILE A 391 -44.99 11.93 21.69
N THR A 392 -46.32 11.95 21.55
CA THR A 392 -47.02 11.39 20.37
C THR A 392 -47.50 12.45 19.38
N THR A 393 -47.84 13.65 19.84
CA THR A 393 -48.35 14.73 18.99
C THR A 393 -47.79 16.08 19.45
N LEU A 394 -47.73 17.03 18.52
CA LEU A 394 -47.41 18.43 18.81
C LEU A 394 -48.60 19.32 18.43
N GLY A 395 -49.04 20.16 19.37
CA GLY A 395 -50.15 21.10 19.22
C GLY A 395 -49.71 22.52 18.87
N CYS A 396 -50.60 23.32 18.29
CA CYS A 396 -50.35 24.74 17.97
C CYS A 396 -50.03 25.60 19.21
N GLN A 397 -50.36 25.10 20.41
CA GLN A 397 -50.24 25.81 21.68
C GLN A 397 -48.98 25.40 22.46
N ASP A 398 -48.20 24.44 21.99
CA ASP A 398 -47.10 23.85 22.75
C ASP A 398 -45.94 24.84 22.93
N PHE A 399 -45.62 25.61 21.90
CA PHE A 399 -44.45 26.52 21.86
C PHE A 399 -44.83 28.01 21.86
N VAL A 400 -46.05 28.34 22.29
CA VAL A 400 -46.52 29.73 22.35
C VAL A 400 -45.64 30.54 23.30
N ASN A 401 -45.31 31.77 22.90
CA ASN A 401 -44.44 32.72 23.62
C ASN A 401 -42.97 32.27 23.83
N THR A 402 -42.50 31.22 23.15
CA THR A 402 -41.08 30.77 23.23
C THR A 402 -40.18 31.37 22.14
N THR A 403 -40.26 32.69 21.95
CA THR A 403 -39.66 33.40 20.81
C THR A 403 -38.13 33.43 20.81
N LYS A 404 -37.48 33.24 21.97
CA LYS A 404 -36.01 33.21 22.12
C LYS A 404 -35.40 31.82 21.91
N LEU A 405 -36.22 30.80 21.68
CA LEU A 405 -35.74 29.43 21.55
C LEU A 405 -34.88 29.28 20.29
N LYS A 406 -33.62 28.87 20.47
CA LYS A 406 -32.63 28.65 19.41
C LYS A 406 -32.45 27.17 19.09
N HIS A 407 -32.55 26.30 20.11
CA HIS A 407 -32.33 24.86 19.97
C HIS A 407 -33.52 24.07 20.53
N LEU A 408 -34.19 23.30 19.66
CA LEU A 408 -35.28 22.41 20.04
C LEU A 408 -34.94 20.97 19.69
N ARG A 409 -34.91 20.10 20.70
CA ARG A 409 -34.62 18.67 20.54
C ARG A 409 -35.82 17.82 20.92
N LEU A 410 -36.38 17.14 19.93
CA LEU A 410 -37.57 16.28 20.03
C LEU A 410 -37.31 14.88 19.47
N PHE A 411 -36.03 14.53 19.25
CA PHE A 411 -35.66 13.27 18.63
C PHE A 411 -35.95 12.04 19.51
N ASN A 412 -36.17 10.90 18.88
CA ASN A 412 -36.55 9.64 19.53
C ASN A 412 -37.80 9.79 20.41
N ASN A 413 -38.86 10.40 19.87
CA ASN A 413 -40.21 10.37 20.44
C ASN A 413 -41.12 9.56 19.49
N PHE A 414 -42.44 9.63 19.66
CA PHE A 414 -43.42 8.91 18.85
C PHE A 414 -44.27 9.86 17.99
N ILE A 415 -43.72 11.01 17.58
CA ILE A 415 -44.46 12.03 16.83
C ILE A 415 -44.78 11.51 15.42
N SER A 416 -46.06 11.46 15.05
CA SER A 416 -46.51 10.88 13.77
C SER A 416 -46.79 11.90 12.66
N ALA A 417 -47.20 13.12 13.02
CA ALA A 417 -47.51 14.19 12.09
C ALA A 417 -47.24 15.58 12.69
N LEU A 418 -46.94 16.55 11.82
CA LEU A 418 -46.77 17.96 12.18
C LEU A 418 -47.95 18.79 11.64
N LYS A 419 -48.26 19.90 12.31
CA LYS A 419 -49.29 20.87 11.90
C LYS A 419 -48.64 22.17 11.43
N ASP A 420 -49.30 22.94 10.56
CA ASP A 420 -48.77 24.18 9.98
C ASP A 420 -48.45 25.28 11.02
N CYS A 421 -49.23 25.33 12.09
CA CYS A 421 -49.16 26.30 13.18
C CYS A 421 -48.06 26.03 14.23
N VAL A 422 -47.51 24.81 14.29
CA VAL A 422 -46.80 24.30 15.49
C VAL A 422 -45.54 25.09 15.85
N PHE A 423 -44.85 25.64 14.85
CA PHE A 423 -43.60 26.36 15.02
C PHE A 423 -43.72 27.88 14.75
N LYS A 424 -44.94 28.43 14.71
CA LYS A 424 -45.19 29.82 14.28
C LYS A 424 -44.45 30.88 15.10
N ASP A 425 -44.24 30.65 16.40
CA ASP A 425 -43.64 31.63 17.31
C ASP A 425 -42.13 31.43 17.50
N LEU A 426 -41.54 30.40 16.87
CA LEU A 426 -40.14 30.00 17.02
C LEU A 426 -39.17 30.79 16.11
N ILE A 427 -39.31 32.11 16.12
CA ILE A 427 -38.64 33.01 15.16
C ILE A 427 -37.11 33.02 15.25
N GLN A 428 -36.53 32.74 16.42
CA GLN A 428 -35.07 32.67 16.61
C GLN A 428 -34.50 31.24 16.50
N LEU A 429 -35.33 30.25 16.14
CA LEU A 429 -34.90 28.85 16.13
C LEU A 429 -33.85 28.62 15.06
N GLN A 430 -32.70 28.10 15.48
CA GLN A 430 -31.56 27.79 14.61
C GLN A 430 -31.45 26.28 14.34
N VAL A 431 -31.74 25.45 15.34
CA VAL A 431 -31.59 23.99 15.24
C VAL A 431 -32.86 23.28 15.69
N LEU A 432 -33.44 22.50 14.78
CA LEU A 432 -34.59 21.64 15.04
C LEU A 432 -34.22 20.18 14.81
N LYS A 433 -34.30 19.37 15.88
CA LYS A 433 -33.97 17.93 15.85
C LYS A 433 -35.21 17.08 16.06
N LEU A 434 -35.67 16.41 15.02
CA LEU A 434 -36.86 15.56 14.97
C LEU A 434 -36.55 14.12 14.55
N GLN A 435 -35.27 13.72 14.55
CA GLN A 435 -34.87 12.39 14.09
C GLN A 435 -35.43 11.25 14.96
N GLY A 436 -35.62 10.06 14.38
CA GLY A 436 -36.08 8.87 15.13
C GLY A 436 -37.52 8.97 15.66
N ASN A 437 -38.38 9.76 15.01
CA ASN A 437 -39.82 9.82 15.28
C ASN A 437 -40.59 8.94 14.27
N HIS A 438 -41.91 9.09 14.19
CA HIS A 438 -42.78 8.39 13.24
C HIS A 438 -43.40 9.34 12.22
N ILE A 439 -42.70 10.43 11.88
CA ILE A 439 -43.26 11.49 11.02
C ILE A 439 -43.45 10.95 9.60
N CYS A 440 -44.70 10.93 9.13
CA CYS A 440 -45.05 10.53 7.77
C CYS A 440 -45.38 11.73 6.85
N THR A 441 -45.78 12.87 7.43
CA THR A 441 -46.13 14.11 6.71
C THR A 441 -45.79 15.35 7.54
N PHE A 442 -45.44 16.43 6.85
CA PHE A 442 -45.12 17.72 7.48
C PHE A 442 -46.34 18.59 7.77
N GLY A 443 -47.52 18.27 7.21
CA GLY A 443 -48.77 19.03 7.42
C GLY A 443 -48.67 20.55 7.23
N GLY A 444 -47.76 21.01 6.37
CA GLY A 444 -47.53 22.43 6.10
C GLY A 444 -46.60 23.16 7.07
N ALA A 445 -46.03 22.49 8.08
CA ALA A 445 -45.20 23.09 9.13
C ALA A 445 -44.00 23.93 8.62
N PHE A 446 -43.49 23.62 7.43
CA PHE A 446 -42.33 24.28 6.81
C PHE A 446 -42.67 25.06 5.52
N LYS A 447 -43.96 25.17 5.16
CA LYS A 447 -44.38 25.89 3.95
C LYS A 447 -44.37 27.40 4.10
N LYS A 448 -44.72 27.89 5.30
CA LYS A 448 -44.75 29.32 5.65
C LYS A 448 -43.39 29.72 6.24
N PRO A 449 -42.94 30.98 6.07
CA PRO A 449 -41.66 31.47 6.60
C PRO A 449 -41.72 31.75 8.12
N ASN A 450 -42.17 30.75 8.89
CA ASN A 450 -42.28 30.82 10.35
C ASN A 450 -40.93 30.63 11.06
N LEU A 451 -39.93 30.10 10.35
CA LEU A 451 -38.63 29.70 10.89
C LEU A 451 -37.49 30.39 10.12
N PRO A 452 -37.42 31.73 10.13
CA PRO A 452 -36.50 32.49 9.27
C PRO A 452 -35.03 32.27 9.61
N ASN A 453 -34.69 31.88 10.85
CA ASN A 453 -33.30 31.70 11.30
C ASN A 453 -32.87 30.23 11.37
N LEU A 454 -33.69 29.29 10.88
CA LEU A 454 -33.41 27.87 10.99
C LEU A 454 -32.28 27.48 10.04
N THR A 455 -31.14 27.08 10.59
CA THR A 455 -29.94 26.66 9.84
C THR A 455 -29.82 25.15 9.76
N GLN A 456 -30.34 24.41 10.74
CA GLN A 456 -30.24 22.95 10.79
C GLN A 456 -31.58 22.27 11.10
N LEU A 457 -32.01 21.40 10.20
CA LEU A 457 -33.20 20.55 10.33
C LEU A 457 -32.82 19.08 10.20
N ARG A 458 -33.06 18.30 11.26
CA ARG A 458 -32.83 16.85 11.27
C ARG A 458 -34.14 16.07 11.33
N LEU A 459 -34.40 15.30 10.29
CA LEU A 459 -35.60 14.49 10.09
C LEU A 459 -35.24 13.03 9.77
N ASN A 460 -33.99 12.61 9.98
CA ASN A 460 -33.57 11.24 9.70
C ASN A 460 -34.26 10.19 10.59
N GLY A 461 -34.37 8.95 10.13
CA GLY A 461 -34.99 7.88 10.94
C GLY A 461 -36.50 8.08 11.17
N ASN A 462 -37.21 8.70 10.23
CA ASN A 462 -38.66 8.89 10.26
C ASN A 462 -39.37 7.99 9.24
N GLY A 463 -40.69 8.17 9.06
CA GLY A 463 -41.53 7.38 8.18
C GLY A 463 -41.82 8.01 6.81
N LEU A 464 -41.03 8.99 6.35
CA LEU A 464 -41.35 9.76 5.15
C LEU A 464 -41.25 8.89 3.89
N HIS A 465 -42.29 8.92 3.05
CA HIS A 465 -42.36 8.15 1.78
C HIS A 465 -42.20 9.02 0.54
N THR A 466 -42.76 10.23 0.56
CA THR A 466 -42.75 11.18 -0.55
C THR A 466 -42.44 12.57 -0.02
N ILE A 467 -41.62 13.34 -0.73
CA ILE A 467 -41.45 14.77 -0.47
C ILE A 467 -42.25 15.55 -1.52
N GLU A 468 -43.29 16.23 -1.05
CA GLU A 468 -44.19 17.03 -1.89
C GLU A 468 -43.53 18.31 -2.40
N SER A 469 -44.07 18.85 -3.50
CA SER A 469 -43.60 20.13 -4.07
C SER A 469 -43.75 21.28 -3.05
N GLY A 470 -42.72 22.12 -2.93
CA GLY A 470 -42.70 23.24 -1.98
C GLY A 470 -42.79 22.84 -0.51
N ALA A 471 -42.42 21.62 -0.14
CA ALA A 471 -42.46 21.15 1.26
C ALA A 471 -41.66 22.03 2.23
N PHE A 472 -40.60 22.69 1.75
CA PHE A 472 -39.68 23.49 2.56
C PHE A 472 -39.63 24.98 2.15
N ASN A 473 -40.66 25.48 1.48
CA ASN A 473 -40.65 26.82 0.88
C ASN A 473 -40.35 27.96 1.88
N GLY A 474 -40.69 27.78 3.16
CA GLY A 474 -40.45 28.77 4.21
C GLY A 474 -39.06 28.76 4.84
N LEU A 475 -38.15 27.87 4.45
CA LEU A 475 -36.88 27.62 5.15
C LEU A 475 -35.66 28.18 4.39
N GLN A 476 -35.64 29.49 4.16
CA GLN A 476 -34.64 30.16 3.30
C GLN A 476 -33.20 30.08 3.85
N SER A 477 -33.03 30.26 5.16
CA SER A 477 -31.72 30.25 5.84
C SER A 477 -31.19 28.84 6.16
N LEU A 478 -31.86 27.78 5.69
CA LEU A 478 -31.51 26.41 6.04
C LEU A 478 -30.23 25.98 5.33
N GLN A 479 -29.22 25.59 6.10
CA GLN A 479 -27.92 25.14 5.61
C GLN A 479 -27.81 23.62 5.58
N ILE A 480 -28.33 22.93 6.61
CA ILE A 480 -28.21 21.48 6.77
C ILE A 480 -29.60 20.84 6.85
N LEU A 481 -29.90 19.98 5.87
CA LEU A 481 -31.13 19.17 5.84
C LEU A 481 -30.78 17.68 5.86
N SER A 482 -31.21 17.01 6.93
CA SER A 482 -31.02 15.57 7.10
C SER A 482 -32.33 14.82 6.94
N LEU A 483 -32.42 14.02 5.86
CA LEU A 483 -33.56 13.19 5.47
C LEU A 483 -33.16 11.71 5.33
N HIS A 484 -31.97 11.33 5.79
CA HIS A 484 -31.47 9.97 5.66
C HIS A 484 -32.24 8.96 6.53
N GLU A 485 -32.12 7.66 6.27
CA GLU A 485 -32.82 6.62 7.05
C GLU A 485 -34.35 6.84 7.10
N ASN A 486 -34.95 7.35 6.02
CA ASN A 486 -36.40 7.40 5.85
C ASN A 486 -36.83 6.29 4.87
N LYS A 487 -38.07 6.36 4.38
CA LYS A 487 -38.61 5.44 3.37
C LYS A 487 -38.88 6.16 2.04
N ILE A 488 -38.14 7.23 1.75
CA ILE A 488 -38.43 8.12 0.63
C ILE A 488 -38.23 7.36 -0.67
N GLU A 489 -39.31 7.17 -1.44
CA GLU A 489 -39.27 6.58 -2.78
C GLU A 489 -39.34 7.68 -3.85
N LYS A 490 -40.20 8.69 -3.62
CA LYS A 490 -40.58 9.68 -4.63
C LYS A 490 -40.16 11.09 -4.20
N LEU A 491 -39.39 11.77 -5.03
CA LEU A 491 -39.12 13.20 -4.95
C LEU A 491 -39.97 13.90 -6.02
N LYS A 492 -40.89 14.78 -5.61
CA LYS A 492 -41.68 15.57 -6.54
C LYS A 492 -40.87 16.75 -7.09
N ASP A 493 -41.22 17.18 -8.30
CA ASP A 493 -40.58 18.33 -8.95
C ASP A 493 -40.75 19.58 -8.06
N GLY A 494 -39.66 20.32 -7.82
CA GLY A 494 -39.66 21.47 -6.93
C GLY A 494 -39.87 21.17 -5.44
N CYS A 495 -39.64 19.94 -4.97
CA CYS A 495 -39.80 19.61 -3.54
C CYS A 495 -38.85 20.38 -2.60
N PHE A 496 -37.68 20.82 -3.09
CA PHE A 496 -36.70 21.62 -2.35
C PHE A 496 -36.74 23.12 -2.67
N ILE A 497 -37.83 23.61 -3.30
CA ILE A 497 -38.01 25.06 -3.52
C ILE A 497 -37.97 25.80 -2.17
N GLY A 498 -37.32 26.96 -2.16
CA GLY A 498 -37.13 27.82 -1.00
C GLY A 498 -35.83 27.58 -0.22
N LEU A 499 -35.13 26.47 -0.45
CA LEU A 499 -33.87 26.12 0.24
C LEU A 499 -32.65 26.77 -0.43
N THR A 500 -32.61 28.10 -0.48
CA THR A 500 -31.59 28.86 -1.22
C THR A 500 -30.20 28.79 -0.58
N ASP A 501 -30.11 28.72 0.75
CA ASP A 501 -28.82 28.71 1.47
C ASP A 501 -28.34 27.30 1.83
N LEU A 502 -28.99 26.26 1.30
CA LEU A 502 -28.69 24.87 1.65
C LEU A 502 -27.31 24.47 1.17
N THR A 503 -26.44 24.07 2.10
CA THR A 503 -25.08 23.59 1.82
C THR A 503 -24.98 22.08 1.88
N ASP A 504 -25.78 21.41 2.72
CA ASP A 504 -25.66 19.99 3.00
C ASP A 504 -27.02 19.28 2.96
N LEU A 505 -27.20 18.41 1.96
CA LEU A 505 -28.40 17.58 1.79
C LEU A 505 -28.04 16.10 1.97
N GLN A 506 -28.62 15.48 3.00
CA GLN A 506 -28.40 14.07 3.34
C GLN A 506 -29.65 13.23 3.04
N LEU A 507 -29.58 12.43 1.98
CA LEU A 507 -30.67 11.58 1.49
C LEU A 507 -30.31 10.08 1.53
N GLN A 508 -29.22 9.71 2.19
CA GLN A 508 -28.76 8.33 2.21
C GLN A 508 -29.73 7.36 2.94
N SER A 509 -29.63 6.06 2.65
CA SER A 509 -30.47 5.03 3.28
C SER A 509 -31.97 5.32 3.10
N ASN A 510 -32.37 5.56 1.87
CA ASN A 510 -33.77 5.75 1.45
C ASN A 510 -34.10 4.77 0.31
N ASN A 511 -35.29 4.90 -0.28
CA ASN A 511 -35.74 4.05 -1.37
C ASN A 511 -35.77 4.76 -2.74
N ILE A 512 -34.93 5.79 -2.94
CA ILE A 512 -34.98 6.65 -4.12
C ILE A 512 -34.47 5.88 -5.35
N LYS A 513 -35.23 5.94 -6.45
CA LYS A 513 -34.89 5.33 -7.75
C LYS A 513 -34.35 6.37 -8.72
N GLU A 514 -33.64 5.93 -9.77
CA GLU A 514 -33.04 6.77 -10.82
C GLU A 514 -34.04 7.74 -11.46
N LEU A 515 -35.29 7.32 -11.66
CA LEU A 515 -36.33 8.10 -12.33
C LEU A 515 -36.77 9.36 -11.55
N TYR A 516 -36.45 9.44 -10.25
CA TYR A 516 -36.73 10.60 -9.40
C TYR A 516 -35.49 11.49 -9.19
N ILE A 517 -34.36 11.14 -9.78
CA ILE A 517 -33.15 11.96 -9.83
C ILE A 517 -33.19 12.77 -11.13
N LYS A 518 -33.94 13.87 -11.10
CA LYS A 518 -34.13 14.77 -12.24
C LYS A 518 -33.63 16.19 -11.94
N GLN A 519 -33.41 16.98 -12.99
CA GLN A 519 -32.92 18.35 -12.88
C GLN A 519 -33.89 19.24 -12.08
N GLU A 520 -35.20 19.07 -12.26
CA GLU A 520 -36.29 19.84 -11.64
C GLU A 520 -36.37 19.65 -10.11
N VAL A 521 -35.71 18.63 -9.58
CA VAL A 521 -35.63 18.36 -8.13
C VAL A 521 -34.53 19.22 -7.49
N PHE A 522 -33.38 19.37 -8.16
CA PHE A 522 -32.17 19.97 -7.58
C PHE A 522 -31.84 21.38 -8.11
N ASN A 523 -32.50 21.84 -9.18
CA ASN A 523 -32.20 23.12 -9.85
C ASN A 523 -32.22 24.37 -8.95
N HIS A 524 -32.96 24.35 -7.83
CA HIS A 524 -33.05 25.48 -6.89
C HIS A 524 -31.94 25.48 -5.82
N LEU A 525 -31.17 24.40 -5.68
CA LEU A 525 -30.15 24.23 -4.63
C LEU A 525 -28.78 24.80 -5.06
N THR A 526 -28.76 26.10 -5.40
CA THR A 526 -27.61 26.74 -6.04
C THR A 526 -26.35 26.84 -5.16
N ASN A 527 -26.51 26.85 -3.83
CA ASN A 527 -25.41 26.93 -2.86
C ASN A 527 -24.99 25.56 -2.29
N LEU A 528 -25.54 24.46 -2.81
CA LEU A 528 -25.29 23.12 -2.28
C LEU A 528 -23.82 22.73 -2.44
N ARG A 529 -23.19 22.33 -1.34
CA ARG A 529 -21.79 21.88 -1.27
C ARG A 529 -21.69 20.37 -1.13
N ARG A 530 -22.65 19.72 -0.46
CA ARG A 530 -22.64 18.29 -0.21
C ARG A 530 -24.00 17.67 -0.53
N LEU A 531 -23.98 16.66 -1.40
CA LEU A 531 -25.12 15.81 -1.71
C LEU A 531 -24.77 14.34 -1.43
N ASP A 532 -25.53 13.73 -0.52
CA ASP A 532 -25.32 12.35 -0.08
C ASP A 532 -26.53 11.48 -0.44
N LEU A 533 -26.37 10.62 -1.45
CA LEU A 533 -27.39 9.73 -2.02
C LEU A 533 -27.02 8.25 -1.80
N ARG A 534 -26.18 7.96 -0.80
CA ARG A 534 -25.75 6.60 -0.46
C ARG A 534 -26.91 5.68 -0.16
N THR A 535 -26.74 4.38 -0.36
CA THR A 535 -27.73 3.38 0.13
C THR A 535 -29.16 3.69 -0.33
N ASN A 536 -29.33 3.95 -1.63
CA ASN A 536 -30.62 4.10 -2.31
C ASN A 536 -30.81 2.98 -3.35
N HIS A 537 -31.71 3.14 -4.33
CA HIS A 537 -31.92 2.20 -5.45
C HIS A 537 -31.63 2.84 -6.80
N ILE A 538 -30.62 3.71 -6.88
CA ILE A 538 -30.23 4.41 -8.11
C ILE A 538 -29.45 3.44 -9.00
N ARG A 539 -29.97 3.12 -10.18
CA ARG A 539 -29.28 2.31 -11.18
C ARG A 539 -29.56 2.83 -12.58
N TYR A 540 -28.51 3.04 -13.36
CA TYR A 540 -28.60 3.44 -14.75
C TYR A 540 -28.21 2.26 -15.65
N ASN A 541 -28.91 2.10 -16.77
CA ASN A 541 -28.72 0.98 -17.69
C ASN A 541 -28.01 1.40 -18.99
N ASP A 542 -27.79 2.69 -19.20
CA ASP A 542 -27.23 3.27 -20.43
C ASP A 542 -26.14 4.29 -20.09
N SER A 543 -25.04 4.26 -20.83
CA SER A 543 -23.92 5.20 -20.72
C SER A 543 -24.07 6.44 -21.63
N SER A 544 -25.11 6.49 -22.47
CA SER A 544 -25.38 7.62 -23.37
C SER A 544 -25.61 8.93 -22.61
N ALA A 545 -25.35 10.06 -23.28
CA ALA A 545 -25.53 11.37 -22.69
C ALA A 545 -27.03 11.67 -22.47
N MET A 546 -27.39 12.09 -21.25
CA MET A 546 -28.73 12.51 -20.89
C MET A 546 -29.04 13.91 -21.45
N HIS A 547 -30.25 14.11 -21.98
CA HIS A 547 -30.70 15.44 -22.41
C HIS A 547 -30.74 16.46 -21.26
N ASN A 548 -31.25 16.04 -20.09
CA ASN A 548 -31.35 16.89 -18.89
C ASN A 548 -30.60 16.24 -17.70
N PRO A 549 -29.30 16.50 -17.53
CA PRO A 549 -28.53 15.96 -16.41
C PRO A 549 -29.03 16.50 -15.06
N PRO A 550 -29.17 15.65 -14.04
CA PRO A 550 -29.82 16.00 -12.77
C PRO A 550 -29.07 17.05 -11.94
N PHE A 551 -27.76 17.12 -12.08
CA PHE A 551 -26.88 17.97 -11.26
C PHE A 551 -26.36 19.21 -12.00
N SER A 552 -26.86 19.48 -13.22
CA SER A 552 -26.36 20.51 -14.13
C SER A 552 -26.32 21.94 -13.59
N LYS A 553 -27.11 22.25 -12.55
CA LYS A 553 -27.20 23.57 -11.91
C LYS A 553 -26.46 23.68 -10.58
N LEU A 554 -25.80 22.61 -10.12
CA LEU A 554 -25.14 22.54 -8.80
C LEU A 554 -23.65 22.93 -8.89
N SER A 555 -23.35 24.13 -9.36
CA SER A 555 -21.95 24.56 -9.62
C SER A 555 -21.09 24.69 -8.36
N HIS A 556 -21.67 24.86 -7.18
CA HIS A 556 -20.94 24.94 -5.90
C HIS A 556 -20.74 23.58 -5.21
N LEU A 557 -21.22 22.49 -5.82
CA LEU A 557 -21.14 21.17 -5.22
C LEU A 557 -19.70 20.70 -5.11
N GLN A 558 -19.28 20.38 -3.90
CA GLN A 558 -17.93 19.91 -3.57
C GLN A 558 -17.90 18.40 -3.34
N ILE A 559 -18.97 17.81 -2.80
CA ILE A 559 -19.03 16.39 -2.47
C ILE A 559 -20.30 15.79 -3.05
N LEU A 560 -20.13 14.81 -3.94
CA LEU A 560 -21.20 13.96 -4.45
C LEU A 560 -20.92 12.51 -4.07
N ALA A 561 -21.79 11.93 -3.25
CA ALA A 561 -21.68 10.53 -2.81
C ALA A 561 -22.90 9.73 -3.26
N ILE A 562 -22.69 8.76 -4.14
CA ILE A 562 -23.70 7.79 -4.58
C ILE A 562 -23.38 6.30 -4.25
N PRO A 563 -22.53 5.93 -3.26
CA PRO A 563 -22.19 4.51 -3.09
C PRO A 563 -23.29 3.61 -2.53
N GLY A 564 -23.14 2.31 -2.79
CA GLY A 564 -23.87 1.24 -2.10
C GLY A 564 -25.34 1.16 -2.46
N GLN A 565 -25.69 1.11 -3.75
CA GLN A 565 -27.09 1.05 -4.19
C GLN A 565 -27.65 -0.37 -4.00
N HIS A 566 -28.84 -0.50 -3.40
CA HIS A 566 -29.44 -1.77 -2.95
C HIS A 566 -29.97 -2.69 -4.06
N ARG A 567 -29.94 -2.25 -5.32
CA ARG A 567 -30.38 -3.06 -6.46
C ARG A 567 -29.31 -4.08 -6.86
N ARG A 568 -29.77 -5.29 -7.23
CA ARG A 568 -28.92 -6.31 -7.85
C ARG A 568 -28.85 -6.08 -9.36
N GLY A 569 -27.65 -6.00 -9.89
CA GLY A 569 -27.35 -6.03 -11.33
C GLY A 569 -26.49 -4.85 -11.78
N LYS A 570 -25.79 -5.08 -12.88
CA LYS A 570 -24.76 -4.19 -13.44
C LYS A 570 -25.31 -2.78 -13.75
N SER A 571 -24.52 -1.74 -13.44
CA SER A 571 -24.86 -0.33 -13.67
C SER A 571 -23.89 0.32 -14.68
N LEU A 572 -24.42 1.19 -15.53
CA LEU A 572 -23.67 2.02 -16.48
C LEU A 572 -24.03 3.48 -16.23
N LEU A 573 -23.08 4.31 -15.82
CA LEU A 573 -23.34 5.73 -15.58
C LEU A 573 -23.34 6.52 -16.91
N PRO A 574 -24.33 7.40 -17.13
CA PRO A 574 -24.34 8.32 -18.27
C PRO A 574 -23.08 9.19 -18.33
N SER A 575 -22.55 9.41 -19.53
CA SER A 575 -21.29 10.16 -19.72
C SER A 575 -21.32 11.59 -19.20
N ASN A 576 -22.48 12.25 -19.19
CA ASN A 576 -22.65 13.64 -18.76
C ASN A 576 -23.37 13.80 -17.40
N ILE A 577 -23.43 12.77 -16.57
CA ILE A 577 -24.09 12.86 -15.25
C ILE A 577 -23.47 13.92 -14.33
N LEU A 578 -22.17 14.19 -14.47
CA LEU A 578 -21.42 15.20 -13.70
C LEU A 578 -21.36 16.57 -14.38
N GLN A 579 -22.10 16.77 -15.48
CA GLN A 579 -22.14 18.05 -16.17
C GLN A 579 -22.58 19.16 -15.20
N GLY A 580 -21.90 20.31 -15.26
CA GLY A 580 -22.18 21.48 -14.41
C GLY A 580 -21.46 21.50 -13.06
N LEU A 581 -20.82 20.42 -12.63
CA LEU A 581 -20.18 20.30 -11.31
C LEU A 581 -18.74 20.82 -11.27
N THR A 582 -18.54 22.10 -11.61
CA THR A 582 -17.21 22.69 -11.82
C THR A 582 -16.32 22.75 -10.56
N ASN A 583 -16.91 22.77 -9.37
CA ASN A 583 -16.19 22.82 -8.08
C ASN A 583 -16.16 21.47 -7.33
N LEU A 584 -16.47 20.37 -8.01
CA LEU A 584 -16.49 19.05 -7.38
C LEU A 584 -15.09 18.65 -6.89
N LEU A 585 -14.96 18.37 -5.59
CA LEU A 585 -13.71 17.95 -4.96
C LEU A 585 -13.69 16.44 -4.69
N VAL A 586 -14.84 15.86 -4.33
CA VAL A 586 -14.99 14.45 -3.95
C VAL A 586 -16.12 13.82 -4.75
N PHE A 587 -15.78 12.77 -5.49
CA PHE A 587 -16.75 11.90 -6.16
C PHE A 587 -16.62 10.48 -5.63
N ASN A 588 -17.73 9.95 -5.08
CA ASN A 588 -17.77 8.61 -4.53
C ASN A 588 -18.88 7.78 -5.19
N THR A 589 -18.49 6.70 -5.86
CA THR A 589 -19.36 5.69 -6.49
C THR A 589 -18.99 4.27 -6.04
N ARG A 590 -18.51 4.14 -4.79
CA ARG A 590 -18.17 2.83 -4.24
C ARG A 590 -19.35 1.86 -4.23
N ASN A 591 -19.14 0.59 -4.59
CA ASN A 591 -20.17 -0.44 -4.48
C ASN A 591 -21.47 -0.10 -5.22
N THR A 592 -21.36 0.39 -6.46
CA THR A 592 -22.50 0.67 -7.34
C THR A 592 -22.58 -0.31 -8.52
N GLN A 593 -21.79 -1.40 -8.49
CA GLN A 593 -21.78 -2.45 -9.52
C GLN A 593 -21.48 -1.90 -10.92
N LEU A 594 -20.55 -0.93 -11.00
CA LEU A 594 -20.14 -0.32 -12.28
C LEU A 594 -19.28 -1.28 -13.08
N LEU A 595 -19.54 -1.34 -14.38
CA LEU A 595 -18.72 -2.11 -15.34
C LEU A 595 -17.60 -1.28 -15.96
N SER A 596 -17.88 -0.01 -16.27
CA SER A 596 -16.97 0.89 -16.95
C SER A 596 -17.31 2.35 -16.64
N LEU A 597 -16.37 3.24 -16.94
CA LEU A 597 -16.53 4.69 -16.89
C LEU A 597 -16.23 5.25 -18.28
N SER A 598 -17.06 6.19 -18.75
CA SER A 598 -16.82 6.88 -20.02
C SER A 598 -15.63 7.83 -19.92
N LYS A 599 -14.81 7.91 -20.97
CA LYS A 599 -13.66 8.82 -21.04
C LYS A 599 -14.03 10.30 -20.80
N ASP A 600 -15.25 10.69 -21.17
CA ASP A 600 -15.72 12.07 -21.08
C ASP A 600 -16.34 12.44 -19.71
N MET A 601 -16.39 11.50 -18.76
CA MET A 601 -17.09 11.64 -17.48
C MET A 601 -16.63 12.85 -16.66
N PHE A 602 -15.33 13.15 -16.67
CA PHE A 602 -14.72 14.17 -15.82
C PHE A 602 -14.41 15.49 -16.55
N ASN A 603 -14.85 15.65 -17.80
CA ASN A 603 -14.61 16.87 -18.60
C ASN A 603 -15.11 18.15 -17.91
N HIS A 604 -16.11 18.05 -17.03
CA HIS A 604 -16.72 19.18 -16.33
C HIS A 604 -16.30 19.31 -14.85
N THR A 605 -15.34 18.51 -14.37
CA THR A 605 -14.95 18.45 -12.94
C THR A 605 -13.43 18.64 -12.71
N PRO A 606 -12.80 19.72 -13.20
CA PRO A 606 -11.33 19.88 -13.18
C PRO A 606 -10.71 20.06 -11.77
N GLN A 607 -11.54 20.34 -10.76
CA GLN A 607 -11.11 20.53 -9.38
C GLN A 607 -11.14 19.24 -8.54
N LEU A 608 -11.41 18.09 -9.15
CA LEU A 608 -11.55 16.83 -8.43
C LEU A 608 -10.25 16.45 -7.71
N GLN A 609 -10.33 16.23 -6.40
CA GLN A 609 -9.20 15.86 -5.54
C GLN A 609 -9.29 14.42 -5.04
N THR A 610 -10.49 13.90 -4.82
CA THR A 610 -10.72 12.54 -4.34
C THR A 610 -11.70 11.80 -5.23
N LEU A 611 -11.26 10.65 -5.74
CA LEU A 611 -12.06 9.73 -6.52
C LEU A 611 -12.14 8.38 -5.82
N ASP A 612 -13.36 7.95 -5.48
CA ASP A 612 -13.62 6.62 -4.91
C ASP A 612 -14.56 5.82 -5.81
N ILE A 613 -13.97 4.87 -6.53
CA ILE A 613 -14.65 3.92 -7.43
C ILE A 613 -14.49 2.48 -6.94
N SER A 614 -14.18 2.30 -5.65
CA SER A 614 -13.89 1.00 -5.06
C SER A 614 -15.10 0.05 -5.03
N SER A 615 -14.88 -1.25 -4.93
CA SER A 615 -15.93 -2.28 -4.86
C SER A 615 -16.87 -2.26 -6.08
N ASN A 616 -16.33 -2.03 -7.28
CA ASN A 616 -17.06 -2.10 -8.55
C ASN A 616 -16.44 -3.17 -9.46
N ASP A 617 -17.17 -3.59 -10.48
CA ASP A 617 -16.77 -4.65 -11.40
C ASP A 617 -15.97 -4.11 -12.60
N ILE A 618 -15.19 -3.05 -12.39
CA ILE A 618 -14.38 -2.40 -13.42
C ILE A 618 -13.14 -3.25 -13.70
N VAL A 619 -12.96 -3.66 -14.96
CA VAL A 619 -11.86 -4.54 -15.40
C VAL A 619 -10.65 -3.74 -15.88
N ASP A 620 -10.89 -2.60 -16.54
CA ASP A 620 -9.85 -1.75 -17.10
C ASP A 620 -10.24 -0.26 -17.06
N LEU A 621 -9.24 0.62 -17.06
CA LEU A 621 -9.39 2.08 -17.02
C LEU A 621 -8.44 2.70 -18.06
N SER A 622 -8.93 3.66 -18.85
CA SER A 622 -8.08 4.39 -19.80
C SER A 622 -7.36 5.58 -19.13
N PRO A 623 -6.11 5.91 -19.53
CA PRO A 623 -5.42 7.12 -19.07
C PRO A 623 -6.18 8.41 -19.37
N GLU A 624 -6.86 8.46 -20.52
CA GLU A 624 -7.64 9.60 -21.03
C GLU A 624 -8.72 10.08 -20.05
N LEU A 625 -9.27 9.16 -19.25
CA LEU A 625 -10.25 9.47 -18.21
C LEU A 625 -9.73 10.49 -17.20
N PHE A 626 -8.42 10.50 -16.94
CA PHE A 626 -7.78 11.30 -15.91
C PHE A 626 -7.22 12.64 -16.42
N PHE A 627 -7.14 12.84 -17.74
CA PHE A 627 -6.59 14.07 -18.33
C PHE A 627 -7.29 15.35 -17.84
N PRO A 628 -8.63 15.38 -17.63
CA PRO A 628 -9.31 16.56 -17.10
C PRO A 628 -9.05 16.81 -15.60
N ILE A 629 -8.59 15.82 -14.82
CA ILE A 629 -8.55 15.83 -13.34
C ILE A 629 -7.13 15.74 -12.77
N GLN A 630 -6.21 16.54 -13.28
CA GLN A 630 -4.80 16.57 -12.85
C GLN A 630 -4.58 17.03 -11.40
N ASN A 631 -5.62 17.55 -10.72
CA ASN A 631 -5.59 17.94 -9.32
C ASN A 631 -5.89 16.79 -8.33
N LEU A 632 -6.03 15.56 -8.83
CA LEU A 632 -6.35 14.41 -8.00
C LEU A 632 -5.23 14.15 -6.97
N LYS A 633 -5.62 14.06 -5.70
CA LYS A 633 -4.74 13.77 -4.56
C LYS A 633 -4.94 12.38 -4.00
N SER A 634 -6.16 11.85 -4.10
CA SER A 634 -6.54 10.57 -3.48
C SER A 634 -7.36 9.70 -4.44
N LEU A 635 -6.89 8.49 -4.68
CA LEU A 635 -7.56 7.50 -5.53
C LEU A 635 -7.88 6.22 -4.75
N TYR A 636 -9.15 5.84 -4.75
CA TYR A 636 -9.63 4.58 -4.16
C TYR A 636 -10.17 3.66 -5.26
N ILE A 637 -9.40 2.62 -5.54
CA ILE A 637 -9.66 1.60 -6.58
C ILE A 637 -9.57 0.19 -5.97
N SER A 638 -9.97 0.05 -4.71
CA SER A 638 -9.93 -1.25 -4.02
C SER A 638 -11.11 -2.13 -4.42
N ARG A 639 -10.93 -3.46 -4.49
CA ARG A 639 -11.96 -4.42 -4.92
C ARG A 639 -12.57 -4.05 -6.27
N THR A 640 -11.72 -3.60 -7.17
CA THR A 640 -11.99 -3.53 -8.60
C THR A 640 -11.35 -4.74 -9.26
N SER A 641 -11.93 -5.24 -10.34
CA SER A 641 -11.37 -6.39 -11.06
C SER A 641 -10.15 -6.01 -11.92
N LEU A 642 -9.41 -4.96 -11.52
CA LEU A 642 -8.23 -4.45 -12.22
C LEU A 642 -7.07 -5.44 -12.11
N ARG A 643 -6.36 -5.61 -13.23
CA ARG A 643 -5.18 -6.50 -13.35
C ARG A 643 -3.85 -5.74 -13.36
N SER A 644 -3.85 -4.48 -13.77
CA SER A 644 -2.66 -3.63 -13.83
C SER A 644 -2.97 -2.19 -13.40
N LEU A 645 -1.92 -1.45 -13.04
CA LEU A 645 -1.93 -0.02 -12.73
C LEU A 645 -1.34 0.84 -13.88
N ASP A 646 -1.00 0.25 -15.02
CA ASP A 646 -0.29 0.92 -16.13
C ASP A 646 -1.03 2.14 -16.70
N PHE A 647 -2.35 2.19 -16.55
CA PHE A 647 -3.14 3.36 -16.93
C PHE A 647 -2.70 4.66 -16.22
N LEU A 648 -1.96 4.56 -15.10
CA LEU A 648 -1.41 5.69 -14.36
C LEU A 648 -0.13 6.27 -14.98
N ILE A 649 0.52 5.57 -15.90
CA ILE A 649 1.77 6.03 -16.55
C ILE A 649 1.49 7.31 -17.33
N ASP A 650 0.49 7.29 -18.20
CA ASP A 650 0.14 8.42 -19.07
C ASP A 650 -0.94 9.35 -18.48
N ALA A 651 -1.49 9.04 -17.30
CA ALA A 651 -2.60 9.80 -16.71
C ALA A 651 -2.22 11.21 -16.23
N GLY A 652 -0.92 11.51 -16.05
CA GLY A 652 -0.45 12.85 -15.65
C GLY A 652 -0.76 13.26 -14.20
N LEU A 653 -0.99 12.30 -13.29
CA LEU A 653 -1.43 12.54 -11.90
C LEU A 653 -0.30 12.93 -10.92
N THR A 654 0.44 13.99 -11.25
CA THR A 654 1.64 14.41 -10.49
C THR A 654 1.38 14.87 -9.06
N LYS A 655 0.14 15.25 -8.70
CA LYS A 655 -0.26 15.73 -7.36
C LYS A 655 -0.84 14.62 -6.46
N MET A 656 -0.81 13.38 -6.91
CA MET A 656 -1.39 12.26 -6.17
C MET A 656 -0.55 11.91 -4.93
N GLU A 657 -1.16 11.97 -3.75
CA GLU A 657 -0.51 11.75 -2.45
C GLU A 657 -0.89 10.37 -1.86
N PHE A 658 -2.10 9.88 -2.17
CA PHE A 658 -2.69 8.71 -1.54
C PHE A 658 -3.33 7.77 -2.57
N MET A 659 -2.95 6.49 -2.52
CA MET A 659 -3.54 5.44 -3.35
C MET A 659 -3.99 4.24 -2.50
N GLN A 660 -5.24 3.80 -2.69
CA GLN A 660 -5.76 2.59 -2.08
C GLN A 660 -6.32 1.62 -3.11
N ALA A 661 -5.59 0.53 -3.36
CA ALA A 661 -5.87 -0.45 -4.41
C ALA A 661 -5.82 -1.89 -3.86
N ARG A 662 -6.56 -2.10 -2.76
CA ARG A 662 -6.65 -3.39 -2.05
C ARG A 662 -7.50 -4.40 -2.79
N LYS A 663 -7.18 -5.69 -2.69
CA LYS A 663 -8.02 -6.82 -3.13
C LYS A 663 -8.44 -6.72 -4.60
N ASN A 664 -7.49 -6.40 -5.48
CA ASN A 664 -7.64 -6.51 -6.92
C ASN A 664 -6.89 -7.76 -7.40
N ALA A 665 -6.50 -7.78 -8.67
CA ALA A 665 -5.77 -8.88 -9.29
C ALA A 665 -4.38 -8.44 -9.79
N PHE A 666 -3.73 -7.49 -9.11
CA PHE A 666 -2.36 -7.09 -9.46
C PHE A 666 -1.37 -8.22 -9.16
N SER A 667 -0.61 -8.62 -10.18
CA SER A 667 0.43 -9.64 -10.11
C SER A 667 1.83 -9.04 -10.09
N VAL A 668 2.09 -8.12 -11.02
CA VAL A 668 3.36 -7.43 -11.21
C VAL A 668 3.11 -5.92 -11.13
N LEU A 669 4.03 -5.19 -10.52
CA LEU A 669 4.03 -3.74 -10.50
C LEU A 669 5.14 -3.22 -11.41
N SER A 670 4.87 -2.17 -12.18
CA SER A 670 5.86 -1.48 -13.01
C SER A 670 6.50 -0.30 -12.25
N GLU A 671 7.80 -0.09 -12.46
CA GLU A 671 8.57 1.04 -11.92
C GLU A 671 8.02 2.37 -12.45
N ASP A 672 7.65 2.41 -13.73
CA ASP A 672 7.11 3.60 -14.42
C ASP A 672 5.86 4.16 -13.73
N VAL A 673 5.04 3.29 -13.13
CA VAL A 673 3.84 3.69 -12.39
C VAL A 673 4.20 4.50 -11.15
N MET A 674 5.26 4.14 -10.43
CA MET A 674 5.67 4.86 -9.23
C MET A 674 6.41 6.16 -9.58
N ASP A 675 7.17 6.16 -10.67
CA ASP A 675 7.88 7.33 -11.18
C ASP A 675 6.95 8.42 -11.72
N SER A 676 5.80 8.03 -12.29
CA SER A 676 4.78 8.99 -12.72
C SER A 676 4.12 9.71 -11.51
N LEU A 677 4.03 9.04 -10.35
CA LEU A 677 3.38 9.53 -9.13
C LEU A 677 4.36 10.24 -8.16
N LYS A 678 4.97 11.33 -8.62
CA LYS A 678 6.03 12.05 -7.88
C LYS A 678 5.64 12.54 -6.48
N ALA A 679 4.37 12.82 -6.21
CA ALA A 679 3.89 13.33 -4.92
C ALA A 679 3.41 12.24 -3.94
N LEU A 680 3.54 10.96 -4.30
CA LEU A 680 2.98 9.85 -3.54
C LEU A 680 3.61 9.77 -2.14
N VAL A 681 2.75 9.60 -1.13
CA VAL A 681 3.13 9.49 0.29
C VAL A 681 2.61 8.18 0.88
N TYR A 682 1.50 7.66 0.37
CA TYR A 682 0.87 6.46 0.91
C TYR A 682 0.31 5.56 -0.19
N VAL A 683 0.69 4.28 -0.14
CA VAL A 683 0.22 3.23 -1.05
C VAL A 683 -0.28 2.05 -0.25
N ASP A 684 -1.40 1.48 -0.67
CA ASP A 684 -2.02 0.36 -0.01
C ASP A 684 -2.54 -0.67 -1.00
N LEU A 685 -1.83 -1.80 -1.04
CA LEU A 685 -2.01 -2.88 -2.01
C LEU A 685 -2.36 -4.20 -1.33
N GLN A 686 -2.96 -4.16 -0.13
CA GLN A 686 -3.28 -5.37 0.62
C GLN A 686 -4.23 -6.31 -0.14
N GLY A 687 -3.96 -7.61 -0.06
CA GLY A 687 -4.84 -8.65 -0.58
C GLY A 687 -4.83 -8.77 -2.11
N ASN A 688 -3.83 -8.20 -2.79
CA ASN A 688 -3.50 -8.54 -4.17
C ASN A 688 -2.70 -9.85 -4.23
N SER A 689 -2.51 -10.38 -5.43
CA SER A 689 -1.93 -11.69 -5.70
C SER A 689 -0.58 -11.53 -6.40
N PHE A 690 0.46 -11.17 -5.65
CA PHE A 690 1.77 -10.87 -6.20
C PHE A 690 2.51 -12.11 -6.70
N THR A 691 3.33 -11.92 -7.74
CA THR A 691 4.33 -12.90 -8.18
C THR A 691 5.63 -12.69 -7.39
N CYS A 692 6.25 -13.78 -6.95
CA CYS A 692 7.53 -13.77 -6.26
C CYS A 692 8.60 -14.32 -7.20
N ASP A 693 8.89 -13.49 -8.19
CA ASP A 693 9.90 -13.64 -9.22
C ASP A 693 10.65 -12.32 -9.39
N CYS A 694 11.49 -12.25 -10.40
CA CYS A 694 12.35 -11.09 -10.62
C CYS A 694 11.61 -9.84 -11.13
N ASP A 695 10.35 -9.97 -11.56
CA ASP A 695 9.56 -8.84 -12.05
C ASP A 695 9.18 -7.88 -10.90
N ASN A 696 8.97 -8.40 -9.68
CA ASN A 696 8.69 -7.57 -8.49
C ASN A 696 9.96 -7.25 -7.66
N ALA A 697 11.15 -7.66 -8.10
CA ALA A 697 12.39 -7.45 -7.33
C ALA A 697 12.67 -5.95 -7.10
N TRP A 698 12.39 -5.11 -8.10
CA TRP A 698 12.54 -3.65 -7.97
C TRP A 698 11.57 -3.08 -6.92
N PHE A 699 10.32 -3.58 -6.86
CA PHE A 699 9.30 -3.08 -5.94
C PHE A 699 9.63 -3.40 -4.49
N ILE A 700 10.18 -4.59 -4.23
CA ILE A 700 10.71 -4.98 -2.91
C ILE A 700 11.81 -4.00 -2.50
N ASN A 701 12.81 -3.81 -3.36
CA ASN A 701 13.94 -2.91 -3.12
C ASN A 701 13.51 -1.43 -2.94
N TRP A 702 12.52 -0.98 -3.70
CA TRP A 702 11.93 0.35 -3.60
C TRP A 702 11.19 0.53 -2.26
N THR A 703 10.40 -0.46 -1.84
CA THR A 703 9.68 -0.45 -0.56
C THR A 703 10.63 -0.37 0.63
N GLU A 704 11.81 -1.00 0.53
CA GLU A 704 12.84 -1.02 1.57
C GLU A 704 13.78 0.18 1.58
N ASN A 705 13.78 1.05 0.57
CA ASN A 705 14.74 2.16 0.51
C ASN A 705 14.09 3.54 0.34
N ASN A 706 12.81 3.61 -0.03
CA ASN A 706 12.15 4.87 -0.34
C ASN A 706 11.79 5.66 0.92
N ASN A 707 12.41 6.80 1.18
CA ASN A 707 12.15 7.60 2.39
C ASN A 707 10.83 8.40 2.43
N LYS A 708 10.08 8.43 1.32
CA LYS A 708 8.92 9.30 1.13
C LYS A 708 7.61 8.56 1.16
N THR A 709 7.54 7.43 0.45
CA THR A 709 6.29 6.69 0.23
C THR A 709 6.16 5.54 1.21
N GLN A 710 5.13 5.58 2.05
CA GLN A 710 4.78 4.48 2.92
C GLN A 710 3.99 3.42 2.14
N VAL A 711 4.51 2.19 2.08
CA VAL A 711 3.74 1.02 1.61
C VAL A 711 3.09 0.35 2.81
N PHE A 712 1.79 0.54 2.94
CA PHE A 712 1.06 0.08 4.11
C PHE A 712 0.98 -1.45 4.15
N ASP A 713 1.48 -2.02 5.26
CA ASP A 713 1.38 -3.45 5.57
C ASP A 713 2.08 -4.37 4.55
N ALA A 714 3.12 -3.85 3.88
CA ALA A 714 3.88 -4.60 2.88
C ALA A 714 4.41 -5.95 3.38
N TYR A 715 4.73 -6.05 4.68
CA TYR A 715 5.20 -7.29 5.31
C TYR A 715 4.22 -8.45 5.16
N ASN A 716 2.92 -8.13 5.13
CA ASN A 716 1.87 -9.13 5.06
C ASN A 716 1.44 -9.47 3.63
N PHE A 717 2.08 -8.91 2.60
CA PHE A 717 1.81 -9.27 1.21
C PHE A 717 2.24 -10.71 0.94
N GLU A 718 1.42 -11.47 0.25
CA GLU A 718 1.61 -12.90 0.02
C GLU A 718 1.85 -13.20 -1.46
N CYS A 719 2.78 -14.12 -1.72
CA CYS A 719 3.06 -14.68 -3.03
C CYS A 719 1.93 -15.62 -3.46
N ASN A 720 1.47 -15.52 -4.70
CA ASN A 720 0.57 -16.52 -5.30
C ASN A 720 1.25 -17.39 -6.36
N TYR A 721 2.32 -16.88 -6.99
CA TYR A 721 3.09 -17.56 -8.02
C TYR A 721 4.59 -17.27 -7.81
N PRO A 722 5.52 -18.20 -8.12
CA PRO A 722 5.29 -19.58 -8.58
C PRO A 722 4.63 -20.47 -7.51
N PRO A 723 4.01 -21.62 -7.89
CA PRO A 723 3.26 -22.48 -6.96
C PRO A 723 4.06 -22.94 -5.73
N ASP A 724 5.38 -23.12 -5.87
CA ASP A 724 6.29 -23.57 -4.81
C ASP A 724 6.47 -22.52 -3.70
N LEU A 725 6.30 -21.23 -4.03
CA LEU A 725 6.43 -20.11 -3.11
C LEU A 725 5.06 -19.56 -2.66
N LYS A 726 3.96 -20.23 -3.00
CA LYS A 726 2.61 -19.76 -2.68
C LYS A 726 2.40 -19.65 -1.17
N GLY A 727 1.94 -18.48 -0.72
CA GLY A 727 1.71 -18.15 0.69
C GLY A 727 2.94 -17.63 1.44
N MET A 728 4.12 -17.63 0.82
CA MET A 728 5.31 -16.93 1.35
C MET A 728 5.06 -15.42 1.38
N LYS A 729 5.73 -14.70 2.29
CA LYS A 729 5.67 -13.24 2.34
C LYS A 729 6.53 -12.65 1.23
N LEU A 730 6.00 -11.69 0.48
CA LEU A 730 6.70 -11.04 -0.63
C LEU A 730 8.02 -10.40 -0.17
N MET A 731 8.02 -9.78 1.01
CA MET A 731 9.21 -9.13 1.57
C MET A 731 10.28 -10.11 2.04
N ASP A 732 9.96 -11.40 2.21
CA ASP A 732 10.93 -12.43 2.59
C ASP A 732 11.59 -13.07 1.34
N PHE A 733 11.18 -12.69 0.13
CA PHE A 733 11.73 -13.23 -1.12
C PHE A 733 13.15 -12.72 -1.38
N ASP A 734 14.08 -13.63 -1.64
CA ASP A 734 15.48 -13.29 -1.86
C ASP A 734 15.72 -12.75 -3.28
N ILE A 735 15.86 -11.44 -3.38
CA ILE A 735 16.14 -10.73 -4.64
C ILE A 735 17.57 -10.95 -5.18
N GLN A 736 18.48 -11.61 -4.44
CA GLN A 736 19.84 -11.86 -4.93
C GLN A 736 19.86 -12.83 -6.12
N PHE A 737 18.90 -13.77 -6.19
CA PHE A 737 18.75 -14.68 -7.33
C PHE A 737 18.45 -13.94 -8.64
N CYS A 738 17.92 -12.72 -8.56
CA CYS A 738 17.58 -11.90 -9.72
C CYS A 738 18.74 -11.08 -10.27
N LYS A 739 19.86 -11.02 -9.54
CA LYS A 739 21.06 -10.34 -10.04
C LYS A 739 21.84 -11.31 -10.92
N VAL A 740 21.99 -10.96 -12.19
CA VAL A 740 22.92 -11.65 -13.09
C VAL A 740 24.34 -11.43 -12.55
N SER A 741 24.96 -12.50 -12.06
CA SER A 741 26.33 -12.44 -11.58
C SER A 741 27.28 -12.31 -12.76
N THR A 742 27.69 -11.08 -13.05
CA THR A 742 28.77 -10.77 -14.00
C THR A 742 30.01 -11.64 -13.75
N ASP A 743 30.28 -11.95 -12.48
CA ASP A 743 31.37 -12.83 -12.06
C ASP A 743 31.25 -14.25 -12.63
N PHE A 744 30.03 -14.82 -12.69
CA PHE A 744 29.79 -16.15 -13.26
C PHE A 744 29.95 -16.15 -14.78
N ILE A 745 29.46 -15.11 -15.47
CA ILE A 745 29.64 -14.97 -16.92
C ILE A 745 31.12 -14.86 -17.27
N CYS A 746 31.88 -14.05 -16.52
CA CYS A 746 33.33 -13.95 -16.69
C CYS A 746 34.03 -15.30 -16.44
N PHE A 747 33.61 -16.07 -15.43
CA PHE A 747 34.15 -17.40 -15.14
C PHE A 747 33.89 -18.42 -16.28
N VAL A 748 32.66 -18.46 -16.81
CA VAL A 748 32.33 -19.37 -17.92
C VAL A 748 33.10 -18.99 -19.18
N SER A 749 33.16 -17.69 -19.51
CA SER A 749 33.88 -17.19 -20.68
C SER A 749 35.37 -17.53 -20.63
N THR A 750 36.02 -17.32 -19.48
CA THR A 750 37.44 -17.64 -19.30
C THR A 750 37.71 -19.13 -19.36
N THR A 751 36.84 -19.96 -18.77
CA THR A 751 36.95 -21.43 -18.82
C THR A 751 36.83 -21.96 -20.25
N CYS A 752 35.87 -21.46 -21.02
CA CYS A 752 35.72 -21.83 -22.44
C CYS A 752 36.98 -21.46 -23.25
N MET A 753 37.55 -20.27 -23.04
CA MET A 753 38.80 -19.88 -23.72
C MET A 753 39.97 -20.79 -23.38
N VAL A 754 40.10 -21.20 -22.12
CA VAL A 754 41.16 -22.13 -21.68
C VAL A 754 40.98 -23.51 -22.31
N LEU A 755 39.75 -24.05 -22.33
CA LEU A 755 39.44 -25.33 -22.96
C LEU A 755 39.70 -25.29 -24.47
N LEU A 756 39.35 -24.20 -25.13
CA LEU A 756 39.58 -24.00 -26.57
C LEU A 756 41.07 -23.94 -26.87
N PHE A 757 41.86 -23.24 -26.06
CA PHE A 757 43.32 -23.19 -26.20
C PHE A 757 43.96 -24.57 -26.00
N MET A 758 43.51 -25.34 -25.00
CA MET A 758 43.99 -26.72 -24.79
C MET A 758 43.60 -27.63 -25.95
N GLY A 759 42.37 -27.52 -26.48
CA GLY A 759 41.91 -28.27 -27.63
C GLY A 759 42.69 -27.96 -28.91
N VAL A 760 42.97 -26.70 -29.18
CA VAL A 760 43.80 -26.27 -30.32
C VAL A 760 45.23 -26.78 -30.18
N SER A 761 45.82 -26.71 -28.99
CA SER A 761 47.16 -27.28 -28.76
C SER A 761 47.19 -28.80 -28.91
N PHE A 762 46.19 -29.50 -28.38
CA PHE A 762 46.10 -30.96 -28.46
C PHE A 762 45.91 -31.44 -29.91
N THR A 763 45.00 -30.81 -30.65
CA THR A 763 44.76 -31.11 -32.07
C THR A 763 45.99 -30.79 -32.92
N TYR A 764 46.69 -29.68 -32.65
CA TYR A 764 47.94 -29.37 -33.34
C TYR A 764 49.05 -30.38 -33.04
N HIS A 765 49.18 -30.87 -31.81
CA HIS A 765 50.23 -31.82 -31.45
C HIS A 765 50.00 -33.23 -32.01
N PHE A 766 48.78 -33.76 -31.90
CA PHE A 766 48.47 -35.16 -32.27
C PHE A 766 47.92 -35.33 -33.69
N LEU A 767 47.18 -34.36 -34.21
CA LEU A 767 46.43 -34.50 -35.48
C LEU A 767 47.04 -33.70 -36.63
N ARG A 768 48.23 -33.11 -36.46
CA ARG A 768 48.89 -32.27 -37.48
C ARG A 768 48.89 -32.92 -38.86
N TRP A 769 49.37 -34.16 -38.96
CA TRP A 769 49.47 -34.87 -40.24
C TRP A 769 48.09 -35.21 -40.83
N GLN A 770 47.09 -35.51 -40.00
CA GLN A 770 45.72 -35.78 -40.45
C GLN A 770 44.99 -34.51 -40.89
N LEU A 771 45.20 -33.38 -40.21
CA LEU A 771 44.67 -32.07 -40.62
C LEU A 771 45.31 -31.58 -41.92
N THR A 772 46.61 -31.82 -42.10
CA THR A 772 47.30 -31.51 -43.37
C THR A 772 46.74 -32.37 -44.50
N TYR A 773 46.49 -33.66 -44.25
CA TYR A 773 45.85 -34.56 -45.20
C TYR A 773 44.41 -34.14 -45.54
N ALA A 774 43.60 -33.79 -44.54
CA ALA A 774 42.23 -33.31 -44.73
C ALA A 774 42.18 -31.97 -45.49
N TYR A 775 43.14 -31.07 -45.24
CA TYR A 775 43.29 -29.83 -45.99
C TYR A 775 43.57 -30.10 -47.47
N TYR A 776 44.51 -30.98 -47.79
CA TYR A 776 44.79 -31.36 -49.18
C TYR A 776 43.65 -32.14 -49.84
N TYR A 777 42.94 -32.99 -49.10
CA TYR A 777 41.75 -33.70 -49.59
C TYR A 777 40.59 -32.73 -49.90
N PHE A 778 40.36 -31.74 -49.03
CA PHE A 778 39.38 -30.68 -49.26
C PHE A 778 39.78 -29.78 -50.45
N LEU A 779 41.07 -29.48 -50.59
CA LEU A 779 41.60 -28.77 -51.76
C LEU A 779 41.38 -29.58 -53.04
N ALA A 780 41.58 -30.91 -53.00
CA ALA A 780 41.34 -31.81 -54.12
C ALA A 780 39.85 -31.87 -54.50
N LEU A 781 38.92 -31.92 -53.53
CA LEU A 781 37.47 -31.83 -53.76
C LEU A 781 37.04 -30.50 -54.39
N LEU A 782 37.63 -29.38 -53.94
CA LEU A 782 37.39 -28.07 -54.55
C LEU A 782 37.94 -27.97 -55.99
N PHE A 783 39.04 -28.67 -56.28
CA PHE A 783 39.61 -28.77 -57.63
C PHE A 783 38.75 -29.64 -58.56
N ASP A 784 38.25 -30.76 -58.06
CA ASP A 784 37.40 -31.70 -58.81
C ASP A 784 36.07 -31.05 -59.23
N SER A 785 35.47 -30.27 -58.32
CA SER A 785 34.29 -29.44 -58.62
C SER A 785 34.53 -28.37 -59.69
N LYS A 786 35.77 -27.91 -59.87
CA LYS A 786 36.11 -26.83 -60.81
C LYS A 786 36.41 -27.35 -62.22
N ASN A 787 36.79 -28.63 -62.35
CA ASN A 787 37.21 -29.22 -63.63
C ASN A 787 36.19 -30.20 -64.27
N GLN A 788 35.10 -30.59 -63.59
CA GLN A 788 34.03 -31.42 -64.21
C GLN A 788 33.34 -30.81 -65.45
N ASN A 789 33.54 -29.52 -65.75
CA ASN A 789 32.97 -28.86 -66.94
C ASN A 789 33.94 -28.67 -68.11
N ARG A 790 35.16 -29.23 -68.05
CA ARG A 790 36.08 -29.27 -69.20
C ARG A 790 36.26 -30.70 -69.68
N GLN A 791 35.33 -31.18 -70.49
CA GLN A 791 35.58 -32.29 -71.40
C GLN A 791 36.53 -31.78 -72.51
N ALA A 792 37.79 -31.56 -72.16
CA ALA A 792 38.81 -31.10 -73.08
C ALA A 792 39.11 -32.24 -74.06
N SER A 793 39.06 -31.94 -75.36
CA SER A 793 39.66 -32.78 -76.39
C SER A 793 41.13 -33.01 -76.01
N ASN A 794 41.55 -34.26 -75.79
CA ASN A 794 42.93 -34.59 -75.45
C ASN A 794 43.87 -33.92 -76.47
N LEU A 795 44.74 -33.02 -76.01
CA LEU A 795 45.65 -32.24 -76.85
C LEU A 795 46.88 -33.06 -77.25
N TYR A 796 47.26 -34.01 -76.39
CA TYR A 796 48.41 -34.90 -76.54
C TYR A 796 48.00 -36.37 -76.46
N ASP A 797 48.75 -37.23 -77.13
CA ASP A 797 48.53 -38.67 -77.15
C ASP A 797 49.13 -39.33 -75.91
N ALA A 798 50.29 -38.87 -75.44
CA ALA A 798 50.85 -39.29 -74.16
C ALA A 798 51.68 -38.21 -73.46
N PHE A 799 51.55 -38.12 -72.13
CA PHE A 799 52.45 -37.36 -71.26
C PHE A 799 53.61 -38.25 -70.83
N ILE A 800 54.86 -37.78 -70.97
CA ILE A 800 56.03 -38.55 -70.56
C ILE A 800 56.58 -37.97 -69.26
N SER A 801 56.57 -38.79 -68.22
CA SER A 801 57.15 -38.51 -66.92
C SER A 801 58.49 -39.23 -66.80
N TYR A 802 59.56 -38.47 -66.61
CA TYR A 802 60.95 -38.96 -66.51
C TYR A 802 61.81 -38.01 -65.66
N ASN A 803 62.92 -38.52 -65.14
CA ASN A 803 63.89 -37.72 -64.39
C ASN A 803 64.80 -36.95 -65.36
N THR A 804 65.28 -35.76 -64.99
CA THR A 804 66.26 -34.99 -65.77
C THR A 804 67.54 -35.77 -66.10
N HIS A 805 67.94 -36.74 -65.29
CA HIS A 805 69.10 -37.59 -65.60
C HIS A 805 68.83 -38.63 -66.71
N ASP A 806 67.57 -39.01 -66.90
CA ASP A 806 67.13 -39.96 -67.93
C ASP A 806 66.68 -39.23 -69.22
N GLU A 807 66.71 -37.90 -69.21
CA GLU A 807 66.36 -37.02 -70.33
C GLU A 807 67.14 -37.32 -71.62
N PRO A 808 68.47 -37.61 -71.59
CA PRO A 808 69.20 -37.95 -72.81
C PRO A 808 68.61 -39.18 -73.52
N TRP A 809 68.20 -40.20 -72.76
CA TRP A 809 67.56 -41.40 -73.33
C TRP A 809 66.18 -41.08 -73.91
N VAL A 810 65.39 -40.25 -73.24
CA VAL A 810 64.07 -39.82 -73.73
C VAL A 810 64.19 -39.02 -75.03
N ILE A 811 65.17 -38.13 -75.13
CA ILE A 811 65.37 -37.28 -76.32
C ILE A 811 66.02 -38.04 -77.47
N GLN A 812 66.97 -38.95 -77.20
CA GLN A 812 67.73 -39.63 -78.25
C GLN A 812 67.08 -40.94 -78.73
N GLU A 813 66.39 -41.67 -77.85
CA GLU A 813 65.82 -42.99 -78.17
C GLU A 813 64.28 -42.96 -78.28
N LEU A 814 63.59 -42.33 -77.33
CA LEU A 814 62.13 -42.37 -77.24
C LEU A 814 61.44 -41.41 -78.23
N LEU A 815 61.88 -40.15 -78.27
CA LEU A 815 61.27 -39.10 -79.08
C LEU A 815 61.38 -39.36 -80.60
N PRO A 816 62.54 -39.72 -81.17
CA PRO A 816 62.64 -39.97 -82.61
C PRO A 816 61.76 -41.15 -83.06
N LYS A 817 61.61 -42.17 -82.20
CA LYS A 817 60.80 -43.36 -82.49
C LYS A 817 59.29 -43.16 -82.32
N LEU A 818 58.85 -42.28 -81.41
CA LEU A 818 57.41 -42.05 -81.16
C LEU A 818 56.86 -40.80 -81.85
N GLU A 819 57.56 -39.67 -81.78
CA GLU A 819 57.16 -38.40 -82.44
C GLU A 819 57.58 -38.40 -83.91
N GLY A 820 58.81 -38.82 -84.22
CA GLY A 820 59.37 -38.79 -85.58
C GLY A 820 58.83 -39.88 -86.51
N GLU A 821 59.07 -41.15 -86.19
CA GLU A 821 58.68 -42.30 -87.03
C GLU A 821 57.20 -42.69 -86.93
N GLN A 822 56.56 -42.45 -85.77
CA GLN A 822 55.20 -42.95 -85.47
C GLN A 822 54.13 -41.85 -85.37
N GLY A 823 54.51 -40.57 -85.36
CA GLY A 823 53.60 -39.43 -85.44
C GLY A 823 52.74 -39.14 -84.21
N TRP A 824 53.08 -39.67 -83.03
CA TRP A 824 52.34 -39.39 -81.78
C TRP A 824 52.72 -38.02 -81.21
N ARG A 825 51.76 -37.27 -80.66
CA ARG A 825 52.03 -35.99 -79.97
C ARG A 825 52.34 -36.24 -78.49
N LEU A 826 53.55 -35.93 -78.05
CA LEU A 826 53.99 -36.16 -76.68
C LEU A 826 54.04 -34.84 -75.90
N CYS A 827 53.69 -34.90 -74.61
CA CYS A 827 53.83 -33.78 -73.68
C CYS A 827 55.02 -34.03 -72.75
N LEU A 828 55.94 -33.06 -72.68
CA LEU A 828 57.19 -33.12 -71.90
C LEU A 828 57.26 -31.93 -70.93
N HIS A 829 57.73 -32.19 -69.70
CA HIS A 829 57.80 -31.15 -68.67
C HIS A 829 58.77 -30.01 -68.99
N HIS A 830 59.90 -30.26 -69.67
CA HIS A 830 60.83 -29.18 -70.04
C HIS A 830 60.35 -28.33 -71.23
N ARG A 831 59.42 -28.84 -72.05
CA ARG A 831 59.00 -28.22 -73.33
C ARG A 831 57.66 -27.53 -73.21
N ASP A 832 56.70 -28.19 -72.57
CA ASP A 832 55.28 -27.84 -72.66
C ASP A 832 54.70 -27.24 -71.36
N PHE A 833 55.50 -27.10 -70.30
CA PHE A 833 55.04 -26.48 -69.05
C PHE A 833 55.05 -24.96 -69.12
N GLU A 834 53.99 -24.34 -68.61
CA GLU A 834 53.84 -22.88 -68.58
C GLU A 834 54.71 -22.26 -67.46
N PRO A 835 55.65 -21.35 -67.79
CA PRO A 835 56.46 -20.66 -66.78
C PRO A 835 55.59 -19.79 -65.86
N GLY A 836 55.82 -19.88 -64.54
CA GLY A 836 55.11 -19.07 -63.54
C GLY A 836 53.85 -19.72 -62.95
N LYS A 837 53.40 -20.86 -63.49
CA LYS A 837 52.33 -21.67 -62.90
C LYS A 837 52.90 -22.69 -61.89
N PRO A 838 52.19 -23.01 -60.79
CA PRO A 838 52.66 -24.03 -59.84
C PRO A 838 52.93 -25.36 -60.55
N ILE A 839 54.07 -25.98 -60.26
CA ILE A 839 54.54 -27.20 -60.94
C ILE A 839 53.50 -28.34 -60.85
N ILE A 840 52.79 -28.45 -59.72
CA ILE A 840 51.73 -29.44 -59.54
C ILE A 840 50.54 -29.21 -60.47
N ASP A 841 50.17 -27.95 -60.72
CA ASP A 841 49.07 -27.63 -61.63
C ASP A 841 49.48 -27.91 -63.09
N ASN A 842 50.74 -27.63 -63.45
CA ASN A 842 51.30 -28.00 -64.76
C ASN A 842 51.31 -29.51 -64.99
N ILE A 843 51.71 -30.30 -63.98
CA ILE A 843 51.67 -31.77 -64.03
C ILE A 843 50.24 -32.28 -64.17
N THR A 844 49.31 -31.74 -63.37
CA THR A 844 47.91 -32.16 -63.37
C THR A 844 47.29 -31.88 -64.73
N ASP A 845 47.47 -30.68 -65.28
CA ASP A 845 46.95 -30.31 -66.59
C ASP A 845 47.59 -31.13 -67.72
N ALA A 846 48.90 -31.41 -67.67
CA ALA A 846 49.57 -32.25 -68.66
C ALA A 846 49.05 -33.70 -68.65
N ILE A 847 48.75 -34.25 -67.47
CA ILE A 847 48.15 -35.57 -67.32
C ILE A 847 46.72 -35.56 -67.90
N TYR A 848 45.86 -34.62 -67.51
CA TYR A 848 44.48 -34.56 -68.00
C TYR A 848 44.36 -34.17 -69.48
N ALA A 849 45.31 -33.41 -70.03
CA ALA A 849 45.38 -33.08 -71.46
C ALA A 849 45.91 -34.23 -72.33
N SER A 850 46.41 -35.31 -71.72
CA SER A 850 46.99 -36.47 -72.40
C SER A 850 46.12 -37.72 -72.27
N ARG A 851 46.07 -38.55 -73.33
CA ARG A 851 45.32 -39.83 -73.31
C ARG A 851 45.97 -40.94 -72.50
N LYS A 852 47.30 -40.99 -72.49
CA LYS A 852 48.11 -41.95 -71.73
C LYS A 852 49.21 -41.19 -70.98
N THR A 853 49.72 -41.77 -69.91
CA THR A 853 50.90 -41.28 -69.19
C THR A 853 51.95 -42.36 -69.20
N ILE A 854 53.11 -42.10 -69.82
CA ILE A 854 54.26 -43.00 -69.84
C ILE A 854 55.22 -42.56 -68.73
N CYS A 855 55.47 -43.43 -67.76
CA CYS A 855 56.48 -43.19 -66.73
C CYS A 855 57.73 -44.00 -67.05
N VAL A 856 58.85 -43.29 -67.26
CA VAL A 856 60.17 -43.88 -67.48
C VAL A 856 60.86 -44.00 -66.12
N ILE A 857 60.88 -45.22 -65.59
CA ILE A 857 61.32 -45.54 -64.24
C ILE A 857 62.79 -46.00 -64.25
N SER A 858 63.60 -45.28 -63.48
CA SER A 858 64.96 -45.61 -63.06
C SER A 858 65.07 -45.51 -61.53
N ARG A 859 66.20 -45.92 -60.94
CA ARG A 859 66.49 -45.70 -59.50
C ARG A 859 66.46 -44.22 -59.15
N ARG A 860 66.97 -43.36 -60.04
CA ARG A 860 66.97 -41.89 -59.88
C ARG A 860 65.57 -41.30 -60.01
N TYR A 861 64.73 -41.86 -60.86
CA TYR A 861 63.32 -41.50 -60.95
C TYR A 861 62.60 -41.71 -59.61
N LEU A 862 62.88 -42.82 -58.92
CA LEU A 862 62.27 -43.11 -57.61
C LEU A 862 62.79 -42.21 -56.47
N GLU A 863 64.00 -41.66 -56.59
CA GLU A 863 64.57 -40.71 -55.63
C GLU A 863 63.99 -39.29 -55.76
N SER A 864 63.39 -38.95 -56.92
CA SER A 864 62.84 -37.61 -57.17
C SER A 864 61.46 -37.43 -56.54
N GLU A 865 61.34 -36.44 -55.65
CA GLU A 865 60.05 -36.08 -55.06
C GLU A 865 59.01 -35.69 -56.13
N TRP A 866 59.43 -35.04 -57.22
CA TRP A 866 58.56 -34.61 -58.31
C TRP A 866 58.04 -35.78 -59.14
N CYS A 867 58.94 -36.67 -59.57
CA CYS A 867 58.58 -37.89 -60.30
C CYS A 867 57.67 -38.81 -59.46
N SER A 868 57.91 -38.86 -58.14
CA SER A 868 57.05 -39.61 -57.22
C SER A 868 55.63 -39.02 -57.12
N ARG A 869 55.49 -37.69 -57.22
CA ARG A 869 54.18 -37.00 -57.24
C ARG A 869 53.47 -37.19 -58.59
N GLU A 870 54.19 -37.14 -59.71
CA GLU A 870 53.64 -37.39 -61.06
C GLU A 870 53.02 -38.79 -61.17
N ILE A 871 53.71 -39.83 -60.69
CA ILE A 871 53.14 -41.19 -60.59
C ILE A 871 51.93 -41.22 -59.66
N GLN A 872 51.98 -40.53 -58.52
CA GLN A 872 50.87 -40.55 -57.57
C GLN A 872 49.60 -39.94 -58.19
N VAL A 873 49.71 -38.83 -58.91
CA VAL A 873 48.60 -38.18 -59.62
C VAL A 873 48.10 -39.06 -60.77
N ALA A 874 48.98 -39.60 -61.61
CA ALA A 874 48.59 -40.48 -62.72
C ALA A 874 47.95 -41.80 -62.22
N SER A 875 48.43 -42.35 -61.09
CA SER A 875 47.84 -43.54 -60.45
C SER A 875 46.48 -43.26 -59.80
N PHE A 876 46.26 -42.02 -59.34
CA PHE A 876 44.97 -41.59 -58.81
C PHE A 876 43.92 -41.56 -59.93
N ARG A 877 44.24 -40.96 -61.09
CA ARG A 877 43.38 -40.99 -62.30
C ARG A 877 43.00 -42.41 -62.72
N LEU A 878 43.92 -43.37 -62.63
CA LEU A 878 43.68 -44.77 -62.98
C LEU A 878 42.65 -45.47 -62.06
N PHE A 879 42.58 -45.06 -60.78
CA PHE A 879 41.72 -45.67 -59.78
C PHE A 879 40.37 -44.95 -59.62
N ASP A 880 40.33 -43.63 -59.70
CA ASP A 880 39.10 -42.84 -59.52
C ASP A 880 38.23 -42.88 -60.79
N GLU A 881 38.83 -42.77 -61.98
CA GLU A 881 38.10 -42.80 -63.26
C GLU A 881 37.97 -44.23 -63.87
N ARG A 882 38.60 -45.25 -63.26
CA ARG A 882 38.71 -46.64 -63.77
C ARG A 882 39.24 -46.77 -65.20
N LYS A 883 40.07 -45.82 -65.65
CA LYS A 883 40.65 -45.81 -67.01
C LYS A 883 42.10 -46.28 -67.00
N ASP A 884 42.45 -47.19 -67.91
CA ASP A 884 43.82 -47.72 -68.01
C ASP A 884 44.74 -46.73 -68.74
N VAL A 885 45.18 -45.69 -68.03
CA VAL A 885 45.91 -44.53 -68.59
C VAL A 885 47.43 -44.66 -68.43
N LEU A 886 47.94 -45.51 -67.54
CA LEU A 886 49.35 -45.53 -67.14
C LEU A 886 50.16 -46.62 -67.85
N ILE A 887 51.28 -46.25 -68.46
CA ILE A 887 52.26 -47.17 -69.07
C ILE A 887 53.58 -47.03 -68.31
N LEU A 888 54.09 -48.13 -67.76
CA LEU A 888 55.34 -48.14 -67.01
C LEU A 888 56.47 -48.71 -67.88
N VAL A 889 57.54 -47.92 -68.06
CA VAL A 889 58.74 -48.30 -68.80
C VAL A 889 59.92 -48.32 -67.83
N PHE A 890 60.58 -49.47 -67.64
CA PHE A 890 61.75 -49.61 -66.76
C PHE A 890 63.03 -49.58 -67.60
N LEU A 891 63.94 -48.65 -67.31
CA LEU A 891 65.25 -48.57 -67.95
C LEU A 891 66.28 -49.55 -67.36
N GLU A 892 66.07 -49.92 -66.10
CA GLU A 892 66.93 -50.82 -65.36
C GLU A 892 66.10 -51.71 -64.42
N GLU A 893 66.66 -52.86 -64.03
CA GLU A 893 66.05 -53.70 -63.00
C GLU A 893 66.24 -53.07 -61.62
N ILE A 894 65.13 -52.77 -60.95
CA ILE A 894 65.13 -52.13 -59.63
C ILE A 894 64.80 -53.18 -58.56
N PRO A 895 65.62 -53.32 -57.50
CA PRO A 895 65.36 -54.25 -56.41
C PRO A 895 64.09 -53.90 -55.61
N THR A 896 63.35 -54.92 -55.16
CA THR A 896 62.04 -54.78 -54.51
C THR A 896 62.06 -54.00 -53.19
N TYR A 897 63.22 -53.87 -52.53
CA TYR A 897 63.36 -53.15 -51.26
C TYR A 897 63.32 -51.62 -51.44
N GLN A 898 63.83 -51.10 -52.57
CA GLN A 898 63.78 -49.67 -52.90
C GLN A 898 62.36 -49.19 -53.24
N MET A 899 61.43 -50.12 -53.46
CA MET A 899 60.03 -49.85 -53.78
C MET A 899 59.09 -49.86 -52.56
N SER A 900 59.61 -50.15 -51.35
CA SER A 900 58.79 -50.33 -50.14
C SER A 900 57.97 -49.10 -49.69
N PRO A 901 58.41 -47.84 -49.92
CA PRO A 901 57.60 -46.64 -49.59
C PRO A 901 56.38 -46.45 -50.52
N TYR A 902 56.39 -47.04 -51.71
CA TYR A 902 55.38 -46.82 -52.75
C TYR A 902 54.42 -48.01 -52.87
N TYR A 903 53.64 -48.25 -51.80
CA TYR A 903 52.69 -49.37 -51.70
C TYR A 903 51.78 -49.53 -52.93
N ARG A 904 51.35 -48.42 -53.54
CA ARG A 904 50.44 -48.41 -54.70
C ARG A 904 51.12 -48.88 -56.01
N MET A 905 52.38 -48.50 -56.27
CA MET A 905 53.17 -49.01 -57.40
C MET A 905 53.45 -50.51 -57.28
N ARG A 906 53.77 -50.99 -56.06
CA ARG A 906 54.01 -52.41 -55.79
C ARG A 906 52.79 -53.28 -56.15
N LYS A 907 51.57 -52.76 -56.00
CA LYS A 907 50.32 -53.46 -56.38
C LYS A 907 50.14 -53.55 -57.91
N LEU A 908 50.58 -52.54 -58.67
CA LEU A 908 50.54 -52.53 -60.13
C LEU A 908 51.63 -53.43 -60.74
N LEU A 909 52.84 -53.44 -60.16
CA LEU A 909 53.95 -54.30 -60.61
C LEU A 909 53.67 -55.79 -60.37
N LYS A 910 52.91 -56.14 -59.33
CA LYS A 910 52.43 -57.52 -59.11
C LYS A 910 51.55 -58.04 -60.26
N LYS A 911 50.96 -57.15 -61.07
CA LYS A 911 50.16 -57.53 -62.25
C LYS A 911 51.02 -57.73 -63.52
N GLN A 912 52.35 -57.54 -63.44
CA GLN A 912 53.30 -57.68 -64.56
C GLN A 912 52.99 -56.82 -65.81
N THR A 913 52.28 -55.70 -65.65
CA THR A 913 51.93 -54.77 -66.73
C THR A 913 52.98 -53.65 -66.85
N TYR A 914 54.23 -53.99 -67.15
CA TYR A 914 55.30 -53.01 -67.42
C TYR A 914 56.19 -53.47 -68.58
N LEU A 915 56.88 -52.51 -69.20
CA LEU A 915 57.81 -52.75 -70.30
C LEU A 915 59.23 -52.51 -69.80
N SER A 916 60.12 -53.50 -69.95
CA SER A 916 61.53 -53.36 -69.59
C SER A 916 62.38 -53.10 -70.83
N TRP A 917 63.31 -52.14 -70.74
CA TRP A 917 64.27 -51.86 -71.78
C TRP A 917 65.34 -52.97 -71.84
N PRO A 918 65.55 -53.64 -73.00
CA PRO A 918 66.51 -54.73 -73.12
C PRO A 918 67.96 -54.21 -73.12
N GLN A 919 68.86 -54.86 -72.38
CA GLN A 919 70.29 -54.49 -72.31
C GLN A 919 71.13 -54.99 -73.50
N GLY A 920 70.54 -55.73 -74.46
CA GLY A 920 71.21 -56.23 -75.67
C GLY A 920 70.56 -55.70 -76.95
N GLN A 921 71.37 -55.36 -77.95
CA GLN A 921 70.91 -54.73 -79.21
C GLN A 921 69.97 -55.61 -80.08
N GLU A 922 69.86 -56.92 -79.83
CA GLU A 922 69.09 -57.86 -80.67
C GLU A 922 67.57 -57.93 -80.38
N HIS A 923 67.04 -57.23 -79.38
CA HIS A 923 65.63 -57.33 -78.97
C HIS A 923 64.87 -56.00 -78.84
N THR A 924 65.41 -54.90 -79.36
CA THR A 924 64.80 -53.55 -79.23
C THR A 924 63.49 -53.41 -80.04
N GLU A 925 63.33 -54.08 -81.19
CA GLU A 925 62.10 -53.99 -81.99
C GLU A 925 60.85 -54.50 -81.25
N VAL A 926 60.98 -55.58 -80.47
CA VAL A 926 59.89 -56.17 -79.70
C VAL A 926 59.40 -55.21 -78.60
N PHE A 927 60.29 -54.42 -78.02
CA PHE A 927 59.93 -53.40 -77.02
C PHE A 927 59.07 -52.30 -77.66
N TRP A 928 59.50 -51.78 -78.82
CA TRP A 928 58.78 -50.71 -79.53
C TRP A 928 57.40 -51.15 -80.00
N GLU A 929 57.25 -52.39 -80.45
CA GLU A 929 55.96 -52.93 -80.86
C GLU A 929 54.99 -53.09 -79.67
N LYS A 930 55.49 -53.56 -78.52
CA LYS A 930 54.70 -53.66 -77.29
C LYS A 930 54.29 -52.28 -76.76
N LEU A 931 55.18 -51.30 -76.80
CA LEU A 931 54.89 -49.92 -76.40
C LEU A 931 53.83 -49.28 -77.32
N ARG A 932 53.95 -49.50 -78.63
CA ARG A 932 52.95 -49.05 -79.62
C ARG A 932 51.59 -49.69 -79.38
N LYS A 933 51.54 -50.99 -79.05
CA LYS A 933 50.30 -51.70 -78.72
C LYS A 933 49.66 -51.17 -77.43
N ALA A 934 50.46 -50.85 -76.42
CA ALA A 934 50.00 -50.23 -75.18
C ALA A 934 49.42 -48.82 -75.40
N LEU A 935 50.02 -48.04 -76.30
CA LEU A 935 49.53 -46.71 -76.70
C LEU A 935 48.24 -46.76 -77.53
N ARG A 936 48.07 -47.76 -78.39
CA ARG A 936 46.86 -47.95 -79.22
C ARG A 936 45.68 -48.59 -78.49
N ALA A 937 45.87 -49.17 -77.30
CA ALA A 937 44.81 -49.85 -76.59
C ALA A 937 43.72 -48.86 -76.14
N GLU A 938 42.54 -48.93 -76.78
CA GLU A 938 41.34 -48.17 -76.42
C GLU A 938 40.78 -48.59 -75.06
N GLU A 939 40.12 -47.63 -74.39
CA GLU A 939 39.55 -47.72 -73.04
C GLU A 939 38.67 -48.97 -72.88
N LYS A 940 39.18 -50.03 -72.22
CA LYS A 940 38.34 -51.11 -71.72
C LYS A 940 37.78 -50.75 -70.35
N LEU A 941 36.49 -50.43 -70.31
CA LEU A 941 35.70 -50.38 -69.07
C LEU A 941 35.72 -51.76 -68.42
N TYR A 942 36.29 -51.84 -67.21
CA TYR A 942 36.29 -53.05 -66.39
C TYR A 942 34.93 -53.15 -65.66
N GLU A 943 33.91 -53.64 -66.35
CA GLU A 943 32.70 -54.16 -65.71
C GLU A 943 32.73 -55.70 -65.68
N ASP A 944 32.35 -56.24 -64.53
CA ASP A 944 32.05 -57.66 -64.23
C ASP A 944 33.19 -58.70 -64.20
N ARG A 945 33.90 -58.72 -63.06
CA ARG A 945 34.24 -59.96 -62.36
C ARG A 945 34.23 -59.75 -60.85
N LEU A 946 33.08 -59.96 -60.21
CA LEU A 946 32.94 -60.47 -58.83
C LEU A 946 31.44 -60.59 -58.49
N LEU A 947 30.80 -61.66 -58.98
CA LEU A 947 29.60 -62.20 -58.34
C LEU A 947 29.88 -63.63 -57.89
N LEU A 948 29.75 -63.80 -56.57
CA LEU A 948 29.45 -65.03 -55.81
C LEU A 948 30.57 -66.04 -55.52
N THR A 949 30.87 -66.13 -54.22
CA THR A 949 30.91 -67.34 -53.36
C THR A 949 31.04 -66.83 -51.92
N VAL A 950 30.00 -66.69 -51.08
CA VAL A 950 28.94 -67.56 -50.51
C VAL A 950 29.39 -68.37 -49.28
N MET A 951 28.74 -68.04 -48.15
CA MET A 951 28.43 -68.77 -46.89
C MET A 951 29.53 -69.55 -46.14
N GLY A 952 29.67 -69.18 -44.86
CA GLY A 952 30.49 -69.83 -43.83
C GLY A 952 30.87 -68.84 -42.74
#